data_AF-A0A349ZPX0-F1
#
_entry.id   AF-A0A349ZPX0-F1
#
_cell.length_a   1.000
_cell.length_b   1.000
_cell.length_c   1.000
_cell.angle_alpha   90.00
_cell.angle_beta   90.00
_cell.angle_gamma   90.00
#
_symmetry.space_group_name_H-M   'P 1'
#
loop_
_entity.id
_entity.type
_entity.pdbx_description
1 polymer ?
#
loop_
_entity_poly.entity_id
_entity_poly.type
_entity_poly.pdbx_seq_one_letter_code
_entity_poly.pdbx_strand_id
1 'polypeptide(L)'
;MDLGNKTEKSFFEAFRTLKLDQELASLFSTTIIEHVVINRKSNRLKILLFSDHIITRSRIRAVEKEIKRQLFKDTGTEVLICERFGLPESMGLCDILREYGDGLLEEIKDRDRIIYAAVKKSGIRLSGEDEITITVDRGLIQDYIEKEIRDIFESAFLERFDVQVSVKFEYKSLPRSRGYVPADRRQGAFTVVPQIVKNTETGFGGEVKKEAAKNEPAGTPAKAEDKSDKVLAKASSEKTGSLEKSYVNQSSRTQKYRKKSVSDNPEVIYGREITGEPVAIADTDGYVGQVIIRGTIIRLEKRITKTEKLMVIFDVTDNTDTVSVRMFPKPEQQERLFSYLAEGAAILLCGESGADNVTGEYNINRVYGIMKSAAGDAQSKRTDEAFEKRVELHCHTKMSDMDGVSDVKDIINRAAEWGHKALAITDHGVVQAFTDAFHTMHDISKKYPDFKLIYGMEGYLVDDTLSICTQPGDHSLDDDFVVFDIETTGLSPVADEILEIGAVKVQKGKITGYFSEFVNPKRSIPDNITELTGITDEMVEEADYITGVLPRFLEFSEGAVLVAHNASFDTGFIREKSRRLGIEKALSYVDTVGLSRLLLPGLSKYKLDSVAKALNVSLKHHHRAVDDAGCTAEIFVKLIPMLRERGINSLKEINEISKLSPDIIKKEKSYHVIILAKNEIGRINLYRLVSISHTKYFHKVQRIPKSLINKYREGLIIGSACEAGELYRALLEDKPEDEIQRLVSFYDYLEIQPVGNNAFMIESPKHENINSEEDIKEINRKIVRLGEIYNKPVAATCDVHFLDPEDEIYRRIIMTGKGFKDADKQAPLFLRTTEEMLKEFAYLGSEKAYEVVVENTNRIADMVDVIEPVRPDKCAPVIDNSDGILTDICHKRAHELYGEKLPAIVEERLEKELHSIISNGFAVMYIIAQKLVWKSVEDGYLVGSRGSVGSSFVATMAGITEVNPLPPHYLCPKCYYVDFDSEEVKAYAGRAGCDMPDKNCPVCATPLSKEGFDIPFETFLGFNGDKEPDIDLNFSGEYQSKAHKYTEVIFGDGQTFKAGTIETVADKTAYGYVKKYFEEKGIRKRSSEINRITKGCTGIHSTTGQHPGGIIVLPLGEDIDTFTPIQRPANKDVDIITTHFDYHSIDHNLLKLDILGHDDP
;
A
#
# COMPACT_ATOMS: atom_id res chain seq x y z
N MET A 1 -11.98 44.11 22.60
CA MET A 1 -13.30 44.11 21.94
C MET A 1 -14.27 43.39 22.84
N ASP A 2 -15.45 43.94 23.08
CA ASP A 2 -16.47 43.34 23.95
C ASP A 2 -17.65 42.87 23.09
N LEU A 3 -17.56 41.61 22.66
CA LEU A 3 -18.46 40.93 21.71
C LEU A 3 -18.73 39.50 22.18
N GLY A 4 -19.22 39.37 23.41
CA GLY A 4 -19.97 38.21 23.87
C GLY A 4 -21.47 38.52 23.81
N ASN A 5 -22.24 37.62 23.18
CA ASN A 5 -23.70 37.67 22.96
C ASN A 5 -24.21 38.56 21.80
N LYS A 6 -25.23 38.03 21.11
CA LYS A 6 -25.97 38.61 19.98
C LYS A 6 -26.27 40.10 20.17
N THR A 7 -25.48 40.95 19.54
CA THR A 7 -25.76 42.36 19.34
C THR A 7 -25.20 42.75 17.98
N GLU A 8 -26.09 42.92 17.00
CA GLU A 8 -25.81 43.68 15.79
C GLU A 8 -25.30 45.07 16.22
N LYS A 9 -24.18 45.51 15.66
CA LYS A 9 -23.59 46.83 15.94
C LYS A 9 -23.20 47.47 14.62
N SER A 10 -23.35 48.80 14.52
CA SER A 10 -22.78 49.51 13.38
C SER A 10 -21.26 49.32 13.35
N PHE A 11 -20.67 49.35 12.16
CA PHE A 11 -19.25 49.06 11.97
C PHE A 11 -18.32 49.91 12.86
N PHE A 12 -18.62 51.21 12.97
CA PHE A 12 -17.86 52.13 13.83
C PHE A 12 -18.16 51.99 15.34
N GLU A 13 -19.28 51.38 15.74
CA GLU A 13 -19.50 51.03 17.16
C GLU A 13 -18.69 49.81 17.60
N ALA A 14 -18.39 48.88 16.69
CA ALA A 14 -17.49 47.76 16.93
C ALA A 14 -16.02 48.18 16.84
N PHE A 15 -15.67 49.03 15.87
CA PHE A 15 -14.30 49.48 15.57
C PHE A 15 -14.07 50.96 15.92
N ARG A 16 -14.48 51.40 17.12
CA ARG A 16 -14.49 52.80 17.59
C ARG A 16 -13.16 53.57 17.46
N THR A 17 -12.03 52.87 17.39
CA THR A 17 -10.69 53.46 17.30
C THR A 17 -10.06 53.36 15.91
N LEU A 18 -10.74 52.72 14.95
CA LEU A 18 -10.27 52.55 13.58
C LEU A 18 -10.43 53.86 12.80
N LYS A 19 -9.35 54.33 12.16
CA LYS A 19 -9.35 55.50 11.28
C LYS A 19 -9.30 55.05 9.84
N LEU A 20 -10.41 55.17 9.12
CA LEU A 20 -10.43 55.02 7.66
C LEU A 20 -10.26 56.40 7.00
N ASP A 21 -9.88 56.42 5.72
CA ASP A 21 -9.97 57.64 4.92
C ASP A 21 -11.44 58.07 4.72
N GLN A 22 -11.65 59.28 4.20
CA GLN A 22 -12.98 59.90 4.13
C GLN A 22 -13.94 59.16 3.17
N GLU A 23 -13.43 58.42 2.19
CA GLU A 23 -14.23 57.67 1.23
C GLU A 23 -14.68 56.33 1.83
N LEU A 24 -13.73 55.54 2.34
CA LEU A 24 -14.01 54.29 3.04
C LEU A 24 -14.84 54.51 4.31
N ALA A 25 -14.61 55.61 5.04
CA ALA A 25 -15.41 55.96 6.21
C ALA A 25 -16.87 56.25 5.88
N SER A 26 -17.15 56.88 4.72
CA SER A 26 -18.51 57.13 4.28
C SER A 26 -19.24 55.83 3.93
N LEU A 27 -18.58 54.93 3.18
CA LEU A 27 -19.16 53.65 2.78
C LEU A 27 -19.48 52.75 3.98
N PHE A 28 -18.52 52.57 4.90
CA PHE A 28 -18.74 51.70 6.05
C PHE A 28 -19.66 52.32 7.13
N SER A 29 -20.10 53.57 6.98
CA SER A 29 -20.92 54.26 7.99
C SER A 29 -22.34 53.69 8.17
N THR A 30 -22.93 53.12 7.12
CA THR A 30 -24.25 52.45 7.18
C THR A 30 -24.17 50.94 7.39
N THR A 31 -22.96 50.37 7.39
CA THR A 31 -22.76 48.91 7.48
C THR A 31 -22.90 48.39 8.92
N ILE A 32 -23.41 47.17 9.04
CA ILE A 32 -23.68 46.47 10.30
C ILE A 32 -22.79 45.24 10.39
N ILE A 33 -22.17 45.01 11.54
CA ILE A 33 -21.46 43.76 11.82
C ILE A 33 -22.45 42.82 12.50
N GLU A 34 -22.74 41.71 11.82
CA GLU A 34 -23.63 40.67 12.35
C GLU A 34 -22.90 39.89 13.44
N HIS A 35 -21.75 39.29 13.09
CA HIS A 35 -20.94 38.45 13.97
C HIS A 35 -19.43 38.58 13.70
N VAL A 36 -18.62 38.31 14.73
CA VAL A 36 -17.16 38.27 14.63
C VAL A 36 -16.66 36.96 15.20
N VAL A 37 -15.87 36.21 14.42
CA VAL A 37 -15.37 34.88 14.75
C VAL A 37 -13.84 34.93 14.83
N ILE A 38 -13.28 34.48 15.95
CA ILE A 38 -11.82 34.43 16.19
C ILE A 38 -11.38 32.98 16.28
N ASN A 39 -10.59 32.51 15.31
CA ASN A 39 -9.86 31.26 15.41
C ASN A 39 -8.48 31.54 16.05
N ARG A 40 -8.27 31.02 17.26
CA ARG A 40 -7.03 31.20 18.05
C ARG A 40 -5.89 30.27 17.66
N LYS A 41 -6.15 29.14 16.98
CA LYS A 41 -5.11 28.22 16.47
C LYS A 41 -4.53 28.73 15.15
N SER A 42 -5.38 29.12 14.19
CA SER A 42 -4.96 29.69 12.89
C SER A 42 -4.73 31.20 12.89
N ASN A 43 -4.93 31.86 14.04
CA ASN A 43 -4.77 33.31 14.21
C ASN A 43 -5.58 34.14 13.18
N ARG A 44 -6.85 33.75 12.98
CA ARG A 44 -7.76 34.35 11.98
C ARG A 44 -8.95 35.03 12.63
N LEU A 45 -9.26 36.24 12.19
CA LEU A 45 -10.43 37.04 12.54
C LEU A 45 -11.36 37.14 11.33
N LYS A 46 -12.50 36.45 11.34
CA LYS A 46 -13.57 36.62 10.35
C LYS A 46 -14.63 37.60 10.89
N ILE A 47 -15.06 38.54 10.06
CA ILE A 47 -16.06 39.57 10.37
C ILE A 47 -17.19 39.40 9.36
N LEU A 48 -18.39 39.03 9.80
CA LEU A 48 -19.57 38.99 8.94
C LEU A 48 -20.20 40.39 8.92
N LEU A 49 -20.28 40.97 7.73
CA LEU A 49 -20.68 42.35 7.48
C LEU A 49 -21.93 42.38 6.59
N PHE A 50 -22.99 43.00 7.10
CA PHE A 50 -24.17 43.34 6.32
C PHE A 50 -24.09 44.80 5.82
N SER A 51 -24.46 45.02 4.56
CA SER A 51 -24.51 46.34 3.92
C SER A 51 -25.79 46.53 3.11
N ASP A 52 -26.35 47.73 3.13
CA ASP A 52 -27.51 48.14 2.33
C ASP A 52 -27.16 48.58 0.88
N HIS A 53 -25.86 48.58 0.56
CA HIS A 53 -25.30 48.95 -0.74
C HIS A 53 -24.06 48.11 -1.09
N ILE A 54 -23.77 47.98 -2.38
CA ILE A 54 -22.64 47.16 -2.86
C ILE A 54 -21.30 47.82 -2.49
N ILE A 55 -20.40 47.04 -1.89
CA ILE A 55 -19.03 47.44 -1.57
C ILE A 55 -18.08 46.53 -2.35
N THR A 56 -17.26 47.11 -3.22
CA THR A 56 -16.30 46.35 -4.04
C THR A 56 -15.23 45.65 -3.19
N ARG A 57 -14.85 44.43 -3.58
CA ARG A 57 -13.88 43.61 -2.83
C ARG A 57 -12.53 44.31 -2.61
N SER A 58 -12.10 45.18 -3.53
CA SER A 58 -10.91 46.02 -3.39
C SER A 58 -10.98 47.00 -2.21
N ARG A 59 -12.15 47.62 -1.97
CA ARG A 59 -12.41 48.49 -0.81
C ARG A 59 -12.53 47.69 0.48
N ILE A 60 -13.14 46.49 0.44
CA ILE A 60 -13.18 45.56 1.59
C ILE A 60 -11.76 45.17 2.01
N ARG A 61 -10.89 44.80 1.06
CA ARG A 61 -9.46 44.50 1.31
C ARG A 61 -8.69 45.67 1.88
N ALA A 62 -8.99 46.90 1.47
CA ALA A 62 -8.41 48.11 2.07
C ALA A 62 -8.78 48.23 3.56
N VAL A 63 -10.03 47.96 3.92
CA VAL A 63 -10.50 47.98 5.31
C VAL A 63 -9.96 46.80 6.13
N GLU A 64 -9.91 45.57 5.58
CA GLU A 64 -9.23 44.41 6.20
C GLU A 64 -7.78 44.76 6.58
N LYS A 65 -7.05 45.40 5.64
CA LYS A 65 -5.67 45.85 5.82
C LYS A 65 -5.56 46.93 6.90
N GLU A 66 -6.49 47.87 6.97
CA GLU A 66 -6.50 48.91 8.02
C GLU A 66 -6.85 48.38 9.41
N ILE A 67 -7.82 47.47 9.51
CA ILE A 67 -8.12 46.75 10.76
C ILE A 67 -6.86 46.00 11.23
N LYS A 68 -6.22 45.25 10.34
CA LYS A 68 -4.96 44.54 10.64
C LYS A 68 -3.86 45.52 11.08
N ARG A 69 -3.65 46.62 10.35
CA ARG A 69 -2.59 47.61 10.60
C ARG A 69 -2.78 48.39 11.90
N GLN A 70 -4.02 48.74 12.27
CA GLN A 70 -4.30 49.63 13.39
C GLN A 70 -4.67 48.89 14.68
N LEU A 71 -5.28 47.70 14.59
CA LEU A 71 -5.80 46.97 15.75
C LEU A 71 -5.07 45.65 16.03
N PHE A 72 -4.34 45.08 15.06
CA PHE A 72 -3.70 43.76 15.14
C PHE A 72 -2.24 43.75 14.63
N LYS A 73 -1.57 44.91 14.70
CA LYS A 73 -0.29 45.18 14.04
C LYS A 73 0.81 44.15 14.36
N ASP A 74 0.87 43.74 15.63
CA ASP A 74 1.94 42.91 16.19
C ASP A 74 1.44 41.52 16.66
N THR A 75 0.19 41.15 16.34
CA THR A 75 -0.41 39.87 16.81
C THR A 75 -0.33 38.74 15.78
N GLY A 76 0.14 39.02 14.55
CA GLY A 76 0.17 38.06 13.45
C GLY A 76 -1.20 37.74 12.84
N THR A 77 -2.28 38.36 13.34
CA THR A 77 -3.66 37.99 13.01
C THR A 77 -4.02 38.32 11.55
N GLU A 78 -4.61 37.36 10.84
CA GLU A 78 -5.22 37.57 9.53
C GLU A 78 -6.67 38.02 9.71
N VAL A 79 -7.06 39.08 8.99
CA VAL A 79 -8.39 39.69 9.09
C VAL A 79 -9.11 39.49 7.78
N LEU A 80 -10.29 38.90 7.83
CA LEU A 80 -11.17 38.65 6.69
C LEU A 80 -12.56 39.23 6.98
N ILE A 81 -13.11 39.99 6.05
CA ILE A 81 -14.50 40.43 6.04
C ILE A 81 -15.26 39.53 5.05
N CYS A 82 -16.40 39.00 5.48
CA CYS A 82 -17.36 38.29 4.64
C CYS A 82 -18.60 39.18 4.49
N GLU A 83 -18.86 39.67 3.29
CA GLU A 83 -19.94 40.61 2.98
C GLU A 83 -21.27 39.91 2.59
N ARG A 84 -22.39 40.50 3.06
CA ARG A 84 -23.76 40.19 2.65
C ARG A 84 -24.51 41.49 2.35
N PHE A 85 -25.19 41.56 1.21
CA PHE A 85 -25.83 42.77 0.70
C PHE A 85 -27.36 42.66 0.75
N GLY A 86 -28.01 43.54 1.50
CA GLY A 86 -29.46 43.70 1.49
C GLY A 86 -29.87 44.79 0.50
N LEU A 87 -29.90 44.44 -0.79
CA LEU A 87 -30.19 45.40 -1.86
C LEU A 87 -31.70 45.64 -2.03
N PRO A 88 -32.12 46.80 -2.58
CA PRO A 88 -33.53 47.06 -2.86
C PRO A 88 -34.09 46.10 -3.94
N GLU A 89 -35.34 45.66 -3.80
CA GLU A 89 -36.04 44.79 -4.77
C GLU A 89 -36.08 45.34 -6.21
N SER A 90 -35.82 46.65 -6.40
CA SER A 90 -35.72 47.29 -7.71
C SER A 90 -34.37 47.10 -8.43
N MET A 91 -33.35 46.51 -7.78
CA MET A 91 -32.02 46.29 -8.36
C MET A 91 -31.92 44.87 -8.92
N GLY A 92 -32.07 44.73 -10.23
CA GLY A 92 -32.01 43.43 -10.90
C GLY A 92 -30.59 42.92 -11.13
N LEU A 93 -30.47 41.65 -11.55
CA LEU A 93 -29.21 40.96 -11.82
C LEU A 93 -28.26 41.73 -12.76
N CYS A 94 -28.81 42.50 -13.70
CA CYS A 94 -28.07 43.37 -14.63
C CYS A 94 -27.32 44.52 -13.95
N ASP A 95 -27.87 45.06 -12.87
CA ASP A 95 -27.25 46.15 -12.11
C ASP A 95 -26.22 45.60 -11.11
N ILE A 96 -26.51 44.46 -10.48
CA ILE A 96 -25.56 43.74 -9.62
C ILE A 96 -24.31 43.31 -10.42
N LEU A 97 -24.47 42.71 -11.60
CA LEU A 97 -23.34 42.36 -12.48
C LEU A 97 -22.53 43.59 -12.94
N ARG A 98 -23.18 44.74 -13.12
CA ARG A 98 -22.50 45.99 -13.52
C ARG A 98 -21.67 46.61 -12.39
N GLU A 99 -22.14 46.50 -11.15
CA GLU A 99 -21.47 47.09 -9.98
C GLU A 99 -20.48 46.14 -9.29
N TYR A 100 -20.71 44.83 -9.36
CA TYR A 100 -19.88 43.80 -8.68
C TYR A 100 -19.04 42.92 -9.63
N GLY A 101 -19.36 42.87 -10.93
CA GLY A 101 -18.74 41.93 -11.88
C GLY A 101 -17.22 42.02 -11.98
N ASP A 102 -16.65 43.24 -11.96
CA ASP A 102 -15.19 43.43 -11.93
C ASP A 102 -14.56 42.89 -10.63
N GLY A 103 -15.26 42.99 -9.50
CA GLY A 103 -14.82 42.44 -8.21
C GLY A 103 -14.84 40.90 -8.19
N LEU A 104 -15.86 40.30 -8.80
CA LEU A 104 -15.95 38.84 -8.97
C LEU A 104 -14.84 38.32 -9.91
N LEU A 105 -14.50 39.07 -10.97
CA LEU A 105 -13.38 38.75 -11.85
C LEU A 105 -12.01 38.82 -11.15
N GLU A 106 -11.81 39.76 -10.21
CA GLU A 106 -10.60 39.78 -9.37
C GLU A 106 -10.53 38.57 -8.43
N GLU A 107 -11.65 38.12 -7.87
CA GLU A 107 -11.71 36.93 -7.03
C GLU A 107 -11.38 35.65 -7.81
N ILE A 108 -11.97 35.48 -9.01
CA ILE A 108 -11.66 34.36 -9.90
C ILE A 108 -10.15 34.35 -10.22
N LYS A 109 -9.54 35.51 -10.47
CA LYS A 109 -8.10 35.65 -10.76
C LYS A 109 -7.19 35.20 -9.63
N ASP A 110 -7.61 35.43 -8.38
CA ASP A 110 -6.85 35.06 -7.19
C ASP A 110 -7.05 33.58 -6.81
N ARG A 111 -8.20 32.98 -7.17
CA ARG A 111 -8.49 31.54 -7.00
C ARG A 111 -7.87 30.67 -8.10
N ASP A 112 -8.08 31.01 -9.38
CA ASP A 112 -7.58 30.27 -10.53
C ASP A 112 -7.33 31.17 -11.75
N ARG A 113 -6.06 31.22 -12.21
CA ARG A 113 -5.64 32.06 -13.35
C ARG A 113 -6.09 31.53 -14.71
N ILE A 114 -6.34 30.23 -14.85
CA ILE A 114 -6.84 29.58 -16.07
C ILE A 114 -8.33 29.91 -16.22
N ILE A 115 -9.12 29.75 -15.16
CA ILE A 115 -10.54 30.11 -15.14
C ILE A 115 -10.69 31.61 -15.39
N TYR A 116 -9.88 32.47 -14.76
CA TYR A 116 -9.88 33.90 -15.05
C TYR A 116 -9.60 34.21 -16.52
N ALA A 117 -8.62 33.53 -17.13
CA ALA A 117 -8.31 33.70 -18.54
C ALA A 117 -9.45 33.21 -19.46
N ALA A 118 -10.19 32.16 -19.07
CA ALA A 118 -11.36 31.68 -19.78
C ALA A 118 -12.53 32.67 -19.67
N VAL A 119 -12.93 33.06 -18.46
CA VAL A 119 -14.04 34.01 -18.23
C VAL A 119 -13.75 35.37 -18.89
N LYS A 120 -12.51 35.87 -18.81
CA LYS A 120 -12.12 37.15 -19.45
C LYS A 120 -12.13 37.12 -20.99
N LYS A 121 -12.00 35.94 -21.61
CA LYS A 121 -12.14 35.74 -23.06
C LYS A 121 -13.58 35.38 -23.48
N SER A 122 -14.42 35.05 -22.50
CA SER A 122 -15.80 34.69 -22.71
C SER A 122 -16.70 35.91 -22.91
N GLY A 123 -17.81 35.72 -23.61
CA GLY A 123 -18.88 36.72 -23.71
C GLY A 123 -19.97 36.45 -22.67
N ILE A 124 -20.00 37.19 -21.57
CA ILE A 124 -21.08 37.11 -20.58
C ILE A 124 -22.27 37.96 -21.04
N ARG A 125 -23.46 37.38 -21.08
CA ARG A 125 -24.72 38.08 -21.38
C ARG A 125 -25.86 37.55 -20.51
N LEU A 126 -26.87 38.37 -20.25
CA LEU A 126 -28.10 37.90 -19.62
C LEU A 126 -29.06 37.33 -20.66
N SER A 127 -29.64 36.16 -20.37
CA SER A 127 -30.62 35.48 -21.23
C SER A 127 -32.02 35.38 -20.61
N GLY A 128 -32.18 35.85 -19.37
CA GLY A 128 -33.43 35.96 -18.63
C GLY A 128 -33.23 36.88 -17.41
N GLU A 129 -34.24 36.99 -16.53
CA GLU A 129 -34.13 37.80 -15.31
C GLU A 129 -33.10 37.19 -14.32
N ASP A 130 -33.05 35.85 -14.23
CA ASP A 130 -32.17 35.09 -13.32
C ASP A 130 -31.10 34.23 -14.07
N GLU A 131 -30.88 34.48 -15.37
CA GLU A 131 -30.07 33.60 -16.23
C GLU A 131 -28.85 34.29 -16.86
N ILE A 132 -27.65 33.80 -16.52
CA ILE A 132 -26.35 34.26 -17.03
C ILE A 132 -25.85 33.28 -18.09
N THR A 133 -25.68 33.72 -19.32
CA THR A 133 -25.10 32.93 -20.40
C THR A 133 -23.67 33.38 -20.70
N ILE A 134 -22.73 32.43 -20.63
CA ILE A 134 -21.30 32.65 -20.77
C ILE A 134 -20.82 31.98 -22.07
N THR A 135 -20.29 32.78 -23.00
CA THR A 135 -19.90 32.28 -24.33
C THR A 135 -18.44 31.82 -24.31
N VAL A 136 -18.19 30.51 -24.30
CA VAL A 136 -16.85 29.90 -24.21
C VAL A 136 -16.38 29.30 -25.54
N ASP A 137 -15.06 29.12 -25.66
CA ASP A 137 -14.42 28.46 -26.81
C ASP A 137 -14.30 26.95 -26.53
N ARG A 138 -14.56 26.08 -27.51
CA ARG A 138 -14.55 24.61 -27.32
C ARG A 138 -13.15 24.04 -27.05
N GLY A 139 -13.00 23.18 -26.04
CA GLY A 139 -11.71 22.59 -25.65
C GLY A 139 -11.81 21.30 -24.82
N LEU A 140 -10.66 20.69 -24.50
CA LEU A 140 -10.58 19.35 -23.85
C LEU A 140 -10.83 19.33 -22.33
N ILE A 141 -10.55 20.44 -21.62
CA ILE A 141 -10.77 20.58 -20.16
C ILE A 141 -12.04 21.38 -19.86
N GLN A 142 -12.99 21.38 -20.80
CA GLN A 142 -14.11 22.30 -20.82
C GLN A 142 -15.11 22.03 -19.70
N ASP A 143 -15.46 20.76 -19.45
CA ASP A 143 -16.47 20.40 -18.44
C ASP A 143 -16.03 20.79 -17.01
N TYR A 144 -14.72 20.70 -16.71
CA TYR A 144 -14.13 21.20 -15.47
C TYR A 144 -14.24 22.73 -15.34
N ILE A 145 -13.89 23.46 -16.40
CA ILE A 145 -13.97 24.93 -16.43
C ILE A 145 -15.43 25.40 -16.32
N GLU A 146 -16.36 24.74 -17.01
CA GLU A 146 -17.79 25.05 -16.94
C GLU A 146 -18.38 24.80 -15.55
N LYS A 147 -17.97 23.71 -14.88
CA LYS A 147 -18.37 23.42 -13.50
C LYS A 147 -17.85 24.47 -12.52
N GLU A 148 -16.55 24.77 -12.51
CA GLU A 148 -16.02 25.77 -11.56
C GLU A 148 -16.55 27.19 -11.83
N ILE A 149 -16.76 27.59 -13.10
CA ILE A 149 -17.40 28.88 -13.41
C ILE A 149 -18.84 28.92 -12.89
N ARG A 150 -19.60 27.84 -13.10
CA ARG A 150 -20.96 27.69 -12.58
C ARG A 150 -20.97 27.83 -11.05
N ASP A 151 -20.18 27.02 -10.36
CA ASP A 151 -20.14 26.98 -8.90
C ASP A 151 -19.73 28.35 -8.32
N ILE A 152 -18.72 29.03 -8.90
CA ILE A 152 -18.31 30.36 -8.44
C ILE A 152 -19.41 31.41 -8.60
N PHE A 153 -20.10 31.44 -9.74
CA PHE A 153 -21.17 32.42 -9.97
C PHE A 153 -22.42 32.07 -9.13
N GLU A 154 -22.89 30.83 -9.17
CA GLU A 154 -24.11 30.42 -8.46
C GLU A 154 -23.95 30.58 -6.93
N SER A 155 -22.80 30.21 -6.35
CA SER A 155 -22.50 30.48 -4.92
C SER A 155 -22.33 31.98 -4.61
N ALA A 156 -21.59 32.75 -5.41
CA ALA A 156 -21.35 34.17 -5.10
C ALA A 156 -22.64 35.01 -5.12
N PHE A 157 -23.57 34.73 -6.04
CA PHE A 157 -24.85 35.40 -6.10
C PHE A 157 -25.80 34.97 -4.97
N LEU A 158 -25.84 33.68 -4.64
CA LEU A 158 -26.66 33.17 -3.55
C LEU A 158 -26.16 33.64 -2.16
N GLU A 159 -24.87 33.48 -1.86
CA GLU A 159 -24.30 33.78 -0.54
C GLU A 159 -24.26 35.28 -0.21
N ARG A 160 -23.96 36.13 -1.20
CA ARG A 160 -23.71 37.57 -0.97
C ARG A 160 -24.92 38.44 -1.26
N PHE A 161 -25.83 38.02 -2.13
CA PHE A 161 -26.97 38.83 -2.57
C PHE A 161 -28.33 38.18 -2.31
N ASP A 162 -28.39 36.92 -1.85
CA ASP A 162 -29.63 36.13 -1.69
C ASP A 162 -30.39 35.97 -3.02
N VAL A 163 -29.66 36.01 -4.16
CA VAL A 163 -30.20 35.88 -5.52
C VAL A 163 -29.82 34.52 -6.09
N GLN A 164 -30.82 33.71 -6.42
CA GLN A 164 -30.60 32.45 -7.13
C GLN A 164 -30.43 32.72 -8.62
N VAL A 165 -29.24 32.44 -9.17
CA VAL A 165 -28.94 32.56 -10.60
C VAL A 165 -28.72 31.19 -11.25
N SER A 166 -28.94 31.09 -12.56
CA SER A 166 -28.57 29.91 -13.35
C SER A 166 -27.55 30.27 -14.43
N VAL A 167 -26.44 29.52 -14.48
CA VAL A 167 -25.39 29.74 -15.48
C VAL A 167 -25.56 28.79 -16.68
N LYS A 168 -25.53 29.31 -17.90
CA LYS A 168 -25.53 28.52 -19.13
C LYS A 168 -24.30 28.84 -19.99
N PHE A 169 -23.89 27.88 -20.82
CA PHE A 169 -22.76 28.02 -21.71
C PHE A 169 -23.20 28.03 -23.18
N GLU A 170 -22.67 28.97 -23.96
CA GLU A 170 -22.82 29.03 -25.41
C GLU A 170 -21.46 28.88 -26.10
N TYR A 171 -21.42 28.25 -27.26
CA TYR A 171 -20.18 27.90 -27.95
C TYR A 171 -20.00 28.69 -29.25
N LYS A 172 -18.84 29.33 -29.42
CA LYS A 172 -18.50 29.96 -30.71
C LYS A 172 -18.29 28.88 -31.77
N SER A 173 -19.01 28.99 -32.89
CA SER A 173 -18.85 28.08 -34.03
C SER A 173 -17.60 28.45 -34.85
N LEU A 174 -16.73 27.48 -35.09
CA LEU A 174 -15.56 27.66 -35.95
C LEU A 174 -15.97 27.84 -37.43
N PRO A 175 -15.31 28.72 -38.21
CA PRO A 175 -15.56 28.84 -39.64
C PRO A 175 -15.19 27.55 -40.39
N ARG A 176 -16.11 27.00 -41.18
CA ARG A 176 -15.85 25.85 -42.06
C ARG A 176 -14.98 26.26 -43.26
N SER A 177 -13.74 25.79 -43.30
CA SER A 177 -12.99 25.61 -44.55
C SER A 177 -13.21 24.19 -45.10
N ARG A 178 -12.97 23.98 -46.40
CA ARG A 178 -13.56 22.88 -47.20
C ARG A 178 -12.75 21.58 -47.17
N GLY A 179 -13.41 20.43 -46.96
CA GLY A 179 -12.89 19.11 -47.33
C GLY A 179 -13.38 17.92 -46.47
N TYR A 180 -14.48 17.28 -46.86
CA TYR A 180 -14.92 15.93 -46.40
C TYR A 180 -15.60 15.26 -47.61
N VAL A 181 -15.63 13.93 -47.82
CA VAL A 181 -16.35 12.87 -47.06
C VAL A 181 -15.64 11.48 -47.20
N PRO A 182 -16.07 10.39 -46.51
CA PRO A 182 -15.31 9.53 -45.57
C PRO A 182 -14.72 8.25 -46.26
N ALA A 183 -14.27 7.15 -45.62
CA ALA A 183 -14.39 6.57 -44.26
C ALA A 183 -13.18 5.63 -43.97
N ASP A 184 -13.01 4.95 -42.82
CA ASP A 184 -13.86 4.80 -41.61
C ASP A 184 -12.98 4.74 -40.35
N ARG A 185 -13.50 5.23 -39.21
CA ARG A 185 -12.94 5.23 -37.84
C ARG A 185 -11.39 5.22 -37.67
N ARG A 186 -10.74 6.37 -37.91
CA ARG A 186 -9.45 6.74 -37.30
C ARG A 186 -9.17 8.24 -37.43
N GLN A 187 -8.31 8.74 -36.53
CA GLN A 187 -7.63 10.05 -36.50
C GLN A 187 -8.38 11.30 -36.00
N GLY A 188 -7.68 11.99 -35.09
CA GLY A 188 -7.96 13.33 -34.58
C GLY A 188 -6.72 13.94 -33.88
N ALA A 189 -5.50 13.59 -34.33
CA ALA A 189 -4.23 14.07 -33.79
C ALA A 189 -3.47 14.92 -34.83
N PHE A 190 -2.68 15.89 -34.35
CA PHE A 190 -1.79 16.82 -35.08
C PHE A 190 -2.33 17.70 -36.23
N THR A 191 -2.27 19.03 -36.05
CA THR A 191 -1.17 19.85 -36.66
C THR A 191 -0.99 21.20 -35.93
N VAL A 192 0.15 21.87 -36.15
CA VAL A 192 0.78 22.81 -35.19
C VAL A 192 0.79 24.29 -35.66
N VAL A 193 0.45 25.22 -34.73
CA VAL A 193 1.01 26.57 -34.40
C VAL A 193 1.86 27.27 -35.51
N PRO A 194 1.63 28.56 -35.92
CA PRO A 194 1.79 29.73 -35.02
C PRO A 194 1.02 31.05 -35.32
N GLN A 195 0.59 31.77 -34.26
CA GLN A 195 0.60 33.26 -34.21
C GLN A 195 0.21 33.83 -32.81
N ILE A 196 1.18 34.01 -31.91
CA ILE A 196 1.04 34.89 -30.72
C ILE A 196 2.26 35.81 -30.62
N VAL A 197 2.38 36.75 -31.56
CA VAL A 197 3.08 38.03 -31.36
C VAL A 197 2.39 39.10 -32.21
N LYS A 198 1.34 39.75 -31.66
CA LYS A 198 1.03 41.18 -31.88
C LYS A 198 -0.24 41.63 -31.14
N ASN A 199 -0.23 42.92 -30.79
CA ASN A 199 -1.34 43.77 -30.37
C ASN A 199 -1.87 43.56 -28.95
N THR A 200 -1.11 44.10 -28.00
CA THR A 200 -1.67 44.93 -26.93
C THR A 200 -2.38 46.17 -27.47
N GLU A 201 -3.28 46.74 -26.65
CA GLU A 201 -3.93 48.07 -26.72
C GLU A 201 -5.26 48.25 -27.48
N THR A 202 -6.04 49.22 -26.97
CA THR A 202 -7.46 49.57 -27.23
C THR A 202 -8.50 48.55 -26.73
N GLY A 203 -9.60 48.93 -26.06
CA GLY A 203 -9.98 50.25 -25.52
C GLY A 203 -11.44 50.22 -25.00
N PHE A 204 -11.69 50.70 -23.77
CA PHE A 204 -13.05 50.87 -23.21
C PHE A 204 -13.64 52.26 -23.58
N GLY A 205 -14.97 52.36 -23.68
CA GLY A 205 -15.75 53.58 -24.01
C GLY A 205 -16.15 53.64 -25.49
N GLY A 206 -17.30 54.15 -25.95
CA GLY A 206 -18.44 54.94 -25.44
C GLY A 206 -19.32 55.25 -26.70
N GLU A 207 -20.52 55.83 -26.73
CA GLU A 207 -21.30 56.71 -25.84
C GLU A 207 -22.82 56.59 -26.14
N VAL A 208 -23.73 56.60 -25.13
CA VAL A 208 -24.59 57.71 -24.60
C VAL A 208 -25.71 58.28 -25.52
N LYS A 209 -27.00 58.18 -25.08
CA LYS A 209 -27.90 59.33 -24.75
C LYS A 209 -29.25 58.92 -24.11
N LYS A 210 -29.86 59.87 -23.38
CA LYS A 210 -31.01 59.74 -22.45
C LYS A 210 -32.31 60.38 -22.99
N GLU A 211 -33.49 59.99 -22.49
CA GLU A 211 -34.35 60.80 -21.57
C GLU A 211 -35.79 60.23 -21.36
N ALA A 212 -36.18 60.10 -20.07
CA ALA A 212 -37.41 60.57 -19.37
C ALA A 212 -38.86 60.32 -19.92
N ALA A 213 -39.95 60.26 -19.12
CA ALA A 213 -40.26 59.97 -17.69
C ALA A 213 -41.80 60.07 -17.46
N LYS A 214 -42.41 59.36 -16.46
CA LYS A 214 -43.52 59.83 -15.55
C LYS A 214 -44.32 58.73 -14.77
N ASN A 215 -44.29 58.84 -13.43
CA ASN A 215 -45.37 58.90 -12.42
C ASN A 215 -46.54 57.86 -12.28
N GLU A 216 -46.52 57.14 -11.13
CA GLU A 216 -47.52 57.14 -10.00
C GLU A 216 -49.03 56.76 -10.17
N PRO A 217 -49.87 56.54 -9.10
CA PRO A 217 -49.65 56.64 -7.62
C PRO A 217 -50.25 55.55 -6.66
N ALA A 218 -49.75 55.54 -5.41
CA ALA A 218 -50.33 55.38 -4.04
C ALA A 218 -51.68 54.65 -3.68
N GLY A 219 -51.77 54.10 -2.43
CA GLY A 219 -53.04 54.06 -1.65
C GLY A 219 -53.21 53.10 -0.44
N THR A 220 -53.09 53.63 0.79
CA THR A 220 -53.39 53.14 2.18
C THR A 220 -54.91 52.89 2.50
N PRO A 221 -55.48 52.70 3.75
CA PRO A 221 -54.97 52.85 5.16
C PRO A 221 -55.51 51.94 6.33
N ALA A 222 -55.02 52.20 7.57
CA ALA A 222 -55.74 52.18 8.90
C ALA A 222 -56.16 50.83 9.57
N LYS A 223 -56.35 50.64 10.90
CA LYS A 223 -56.10 51.32 12.22
C LYS A 223 -56.53 50.31 13.36
N ALA A 224 -56.33 50.44 14.68
CA ALA A 224 -55.33 51.09 15.57
C ALA A 224 -55.67 50.80 17.08
N GLU A 225 -54.65 50.75 17.97
CA GLU A 225 -54.69 51.02 19.44
C GLU A 225 -55.51 50.03 20.37
N ASP A 226 -55.24 49.85 21.68
CA ASP A 226 -54.43 50.62 22.65
C ASP A 226 -54.00 49.84 23.94
N LYS A 227 -52.91 50.30 24.60
CA LYS A 227 -52.57 50.40 26.07
C LYS A 227 -52.80 49.24 27.09
N SER A 228 -52.10 49.14 28.23
CA SER A 228 -51.01 49.94 28.86
C SER A 228 -50.30 49.23 30.04
N ASP A 229 -49.01 49.55 30.26
CA ASP A 229 -48.27 49.76 31.54
C ASP A 229 -48.25 48.68 32.66
N LYS A 230 -47.06 48.14 33.06
CA LYS A 230 -46.07 48.63 34.08
C LYS A 230 -46.55 48.46 35.56
N VAL A 231 -45.72 48.13 36.58
CA VAL A 231 -44.25 48.16 36.75
C VAL A 231 -43.78 47.28 37.96
N LEU A 232 -42.52 46.79 37.94
CA LEU A 232 -41.53 46.43 39.02
C LEU A 232 -41.99 46.02 40.46
N ALA A 233 -41.30 45.18 41.27
CA ALA A 233 -40.11 44.30 41.13
C ALA A 233 -39.86 43.46 42.43
N LYS A 234 -38.77 42.65 42.41
CA LYS A 234 -38.00 42.05 43.54
C LYS A 234 -38.55 40.85 44.37
N ALA A 235 -38.14 39.66 43.94
CA ALA A 235 -37.14 38.76 44.58
C ALA A 235 -37.23 38.25 46.04
N SER A 236 -36.71 37.03 46.22
CA SER A 236 -36.39 36.26 47.47
C SER A 236 -37.60 35.73 48.28
N SER A 237 -37.54 34.60 49.02
CA SER A 237 -36.86 33.29 48.87
C SER A 237 -37.38 32.32 49.97
N GLU A 238 -37.01 31.02 49.93
CA GLU A 238 -37.25 29.98 50.98
C GLU A 238 -38.69 29.39 51.02
N LYS A 239 -38.92 28.07 50.88
CA LYS A 239 -38.67 26.90 51.78
C LYS A 239 -39.52 26.97 53.08
N THR A 240 -40.18 25.91 53.59
CA THR A 240 -40.25 24.47 53.23
C THR A 240 -41.45 23.77 53.89
N GLY A 241 -41.99 22.71 53.25
CA GLY A 241 -42.76 21.62 53.89
C GLY A 241 -44.20 21.91 54.35
N SER A 242 -45.08 20.93 54.60
CA SER A 242 -45.08 19.50 54.22
C SER A 242 -46.37 18.81 54.73
N LEU A 243 -46.97 17.88 53.96
CA LEU A 243 -48.01 16.91 54.39
C LEU A 243 -49.40 17.55 54.73
N GLU A 244 -50.56 16.89 54.60
CA GLU A 244 -50.89 15.56 54.06
C GLU A 244 -52.31 15.46 53.43
N LYS A 245 -52.51 14.33 52.74
CA LYS A 245 -53.60 13.90 51.85
C LYS A 245 -55.03 13.84 52.44
N SER A 246 -56.03 13.94 51.56
CA SER A 246 -57.07 12.90 51.41
C SER A 246 -57.76 12.97 50.03
N TYR A 247 -58.21 11.83 49.51
CA TYR A 247 -58.94 11.65 48.23
C TYR A 247 -60.43 12.09 48.40
N VAL A 248 -61.23 12.40 47.37
CA VAL A 248 -61.70 11.55 46.24
C VAL A 248 -62.24 12.40 45.06
N ASN A 249 -62.11 11.85 43.83
CA ASN A 249 -62.80 12.12 42.54
C ASN A 249 -63.99 13.13 42.51
N GLN A 250 -64.20 13.92 41.44
CA GLN A 250 -64.45 13.41 40.07
C GLN A 250 -64.35 14.47 38.93
N SER A 251 -64.07 13.98 37.71
CA SER A 251 -64.36 14.54 36.36
C SER A 251 -63.85 15.92 35.89
N SER A 252 -62.85 15.84 34.99
CA SER A 252 -62.74 16.56 33.69
C SER A 252 -62.66 18.10 33.61
N ARG A 253 -61.43 18.60 33.38
CA ARG A 253 -61.04 19.08 32.03
C ARG A 253 -59.52 19.14 31.86
N THR A 254 -59.05 18.57 30.74
CA THR A 254 -57.65 18.55 30.31
C THR A 254 -57.09 19.95 30.01
N GLN A 255 -55.90 20.26 30.50
CA GLN A 255 -55.05 21.31 29.93
C GLN A 255 -53.67 20.75 29.58
N LYS A 256 -53.19 21.09 28.39
CA LYS A 256 -52.15 20.33 27.67
C LYS A 256 -50.75 20.60 28.21
N TYR A 257 -50.07 19.55 28.70
CA TYR A 257 -48.61 19.53 28.63
C TYR A 257 -48.19 19.44 27.16
N ARG A 258 -47.57 20.51 26.66
CA ARG A 258 -47.12 20.63 25.26
C ARG A 258 -45.96 19.65 25.05
N LYS A 259 -46.18 18.56 24.30
CA LYS A 259 -45.10 17.70 23.79
C LYS A 259 -44.04 18.62 23.17
N LYS A 260 -42.77 18.49 23.56
CA LYS A 260 -41.68 18.95 22.71
C LYS A 260 -41.72 18.06 21.47
N SER A 261 -42.02 18.67 20.33
CA SER A 261 -41.99 17.98 19.04
C SER A 261 -40.57 17.46 18.78
N VAL A 262 -40.50 16.23 18.30
CA VAL A 262 -39.40 15.79 17.44
C VAL A 262 -39.46 16.69 16.20
N SER A 263 -38.33 17.09 15.62
CA SER A 263 -38.38 17.84 14.34
C SER A 263 -39.06 16.98 13.28
N ASP A 264 -39.93 17.58 12.49
CA ASP A 264 -40.59 16.93 11.35
C ASP A 264 -39.60 16.71 10.18
N ASN A 265 -38.37 17.24 10.26
CA ASN A 265 -37.29 16.97 9.32
C ASN A 265 -36.84 15.48 9.43
N PRO A 266 -36.90 14.69 8.34
CA PRO A 266 -36.48 13.29 8.33
C PRO A 266 -34.97 13.09 8.53
N GLU A 267 -34.15 14.11 8.27
CA GLU A 267 -32.68 14.05 8.40
C GLU A 267 -32.20 14.17 9.85
N VAL A 268 -33.05 14.62 10.79
CA VAL A 268 -32.71 14.63 12.22
C VAL A 268 -32.82 13.21 12.78
N ILE A 269 -31.69 12.62 13.17
CA ILE A 269 -31.64 11.29 13.81
C ILE A 269 -32.01 11.41 15.29
N TYR A 270 -31.48 12.44 15.97
CA TYR A 270 -31.65 12.62 17.42
C TYR A 270 -31.64 14.10 17.81
N GLY A 271 -32.40 14.48 18.84
CA GLY A 271 -32.30 15.79 19.49
C GLY A 271 -32.95 16.93 18.69
N ARG A 272 -32.24 18.07 18.60
CA ARG A 272 -32.65 19.23 17.79
C ARG A 272 -31.96 19.24 16.43
N GLU A 273 -32.57 19.95 15.50
CA GLU A 273 -31.98 20.31 14.20
C GLU A 273 -30.73 21.20 14.37
N ILE A 274 -29.79 21.07 13.44
CA ILE A 274 -28.46 21.70 13.46
C ILE A 274 -28.40 22.65 12.26
N THR A 275 -28.11 23.92 12.52
CA THR A 275 -28.19 25.01 11.52
C THR A 275 -26.91 25.86 11.51
N GLY A 276 -25.74 25.23 11.65
CA GLY A 276 -24.47 25.93 11.71
C GLY A 276 -23.30 25.04 11.28
N GLU A 277 -22.24 25.69 10.83
CA GLU A 277 -21.08 25.03 10.21
C GLU A 277 -20.32 24.09 11.18
N PRO A 278 -19.89 22.91 10.70
CA PRO A 278 -19.01 22.04 11.45
C PRO A 278 -17.59 22.62 11.56
N VAL A 279 -16.89 22.29 12.65
CA VAL A 279 -15.46 22.49 12.80
C VAL A 279 -14.73 21.14 12.71
N ALA A 280 -13.47 21.17 12.28
CA ALA A 280 -12.62 19.98 12.26
C ALA A 280 -12.44 19.40 13.67
N ILE A 281 -12.40 18.07 13.79
CA ILE A 281 -12.32 17.37 15.08
C ILE A 281 -10.98 17.65 15.77
N ALA A 282 -9.89 17.81 15.00
CA ALA A 282 -8.58 18.28 15.50
C ALA A 282 -8.64 19.68 16.16
N ASP A 283 -9.57 20.55 15.73
CA ASP A 283 -9.74 21.87 16.33
C ASP A 283 -10.50 21.83 17.66
N THR A 284 -11.28 20.78 17.93
CA THR A 284 -12.06 20.63 19.17
C THR A 284 -11.24 20.23 20.40
N ASP A 285 -10.01 19.74 20.26
CA ASP A 285 -9.20 19.37 21.42
C ASP A 285 -8.78 20.61 22.23
N GLY A 286 -8.91 20.51 23.55
CA GLY A 286 -8.78 21.63 24.49
C GLY A 286 -10.01 22.58 24.57
N TYR A 287 -11.04 22.41 23.73
CA TYR A 287 -12.20 23.30 23.73
C TYR A 287 -13.29 22.84 24.72
N VAL A 288 -13.71 23.74 25.63
CA VAL A 288 -14.89 23.57 26.49
C VAL A 288 -16.05 24.36 25.89
N GLY A 289 -17.17 23.69 25.58
CA GLY A 289 -18.40 24.35 25.12
C GLY A 289 -19.14 23.59 24.04
N GLN A 290 -20.12 24.24 23.42
CA GLN A 290 -20.89 23.65 22.32
C GLN A 290 -20.07 23.64 21.02
N VAL A 291 -19.92 22.46 20.42
CA VAL A 291 -19.30 22.25 19.10
C VAL A 291 -20.33 21.68 18.13
N ILE A 292 -20.07 21.89 16.84
CA ILE A 292 -20.70 21.16 15.74
C ILE A 292 -19.55 20.48 15.00
N ILE A 293 -19.64 19.17 14.79
CA ILE A 293 -18.65 18.38 14.05
C ILE A 293 -19.37 17.59 12.96
N ARG A 294 -18.67 17.31 11.86
CA ARG A 294 -19.10 16.37 10.82
C ARG A 294 -18.07 15.24 10.78
N GLY A 295 -18.50 14.01 10.53
CA GLY A 295 -17.59 12.88 10.43
C GLY A 295 -18.30 11.53 10.37
N THR A 296 -17.49 10.49 10.22
CA THR A 296 -17.92 9.09 10.07
C THR A 296 -17.74 8.33 11.38
N ILE A 297 -18.71 7.48 11.72
CA ILE A 297 -18.65 6.62 12.90
C ILE A 297 -17.74 5.41 12.63
N ILE A 298 -16.69 5.23 13.44
CA ILE A 298 -15.69 4.14 13.27
C ILE A 298 -15.72 3.07 14.39
N ARG A 299 -16.62 3.26 15.36
CA ARG A 299 -16.90 2.34 16.46
C ARG A 299 -18.25 2.67 17.08
N LEU A 300 -19.06 1.66 17.39
CA LEU A 300 -20.30 1.81 18.15
C LEU A 300 -20.46 0.77 19.26
N GLU A 301 -20.49 1.21 20.52
CA GLU A 301 -20.70 0.37 21.69
C GLU A 301 -21.99 0.71 22.45
N LYS A 302 -22.66 -0.34 22.92
CA LYS A 302 -23.90 -0.27 23.70
C LYS A 302 -23.66 -0.96 25.04
N ARG A 303 -23.81 -0.24 26.16
CA ARG A 303 -23.56 -0.78 27.50
C ARG A 303 -24.69 -0.41 28.46
N ILE A 304 -25.20 -1.40 29.19
CA ILE A 304 -26.17 -1.16 30.27
C ILE A 304 -25.37 -0.74 31.53
N THR A 305 -25.75 0.37 32.16
CA THR A 305 -25.13 0.83 33.41
C THR A 305 -25.61 0.02 34.61
N LYS A 306 -24.91 0.15 35.76
CA LYS A 306 -25.39 -0.32 37.07
C LYS A 306 -26.74 0.29 37.52
N THR A 307 -27.26 1.26 36.76
CA THR A 307 -28.55 1.95 36.98
C THR A 307 -29.58 1.62 35.90
N GLU A 308 -29.37 0.50 35.18
CA GLU A 308 -30.24 -0.04 34.13
C GLU A 308 -30.52 0.91 32.95
N LYS A 309 -29.70 1.95 32.80
CA LYS A 309 -29.78 2.88 31.67
C LYS A 309 -28.86 2.43 30.55
N LEU A 310 -29.35 2.51 29.32
CA LEU A 310 -28.52 2.30 28.15
C LEU A 310 -27.58 3.50 27.97
N MET A 311 -26.28 3.23 28.02
CA MET A 311 -25.23 4.12 27.58
C MET A 311 -24.83 3.71 26.16
N VAL A 312 -24.75 4.69 25.27
CA VAL A 312 -24.20 4.52 23.92
C VAL A 312 -22.90 5.31 23.86
N ILE A 313 -21.84 4.66 23.41
CA ILE A 313 -20.53 5.27 23.15
C ILE A 313 -20.22 5.04 21.68
N PHE A 314 -19.80 6.07 20.96
CA PHE A 314 -19.35 5.93 19.59
C PHE A 314 -18.21 6.90 19.28
N ASP A 315 -17.28 6.47 18.44
CA ASP A 315 -16.11 7.27 18.05
C ASP A 315 -16.36 7.85 16.64
N VAL A 316 -16.17 9.16 16.49
CA VAL A 316 -16.39 9.90 15.23
C VAL A 316 -15.06 10.49 14.76
N THR A 317 -14.73 10.29 13.48
CA THR A 317 -13.54 10.86 12.84
C THR A 317 -13.90 11.64 11.57
N ASP A 318 -13.09 12.65 11.26
CA ASP A 318 -13.08 13.43 10.01
C ASP A 318 -11.73 13.27 9.28
N ASN A 319 -11.02 12.18 9.56
CA ASN A 319 -9.62 11.89 9.21
C ASN A 319 -8.56 12.83 9.83
N THR A 320 -8.92 14.03 10.31
CA THR A 320 -7.98 14.96 10.99
C THR A 320 -7.71 14.56 12.45
N ASP A 321 -8.73 14.07 13.14
CA ASP A 321 -8.67 13.50 14.48
C ASP A 321 -9.89 12.61 14.76
N THR A 322 -9.95 11.99 15.94
CA THR A 322 -11.10 11.18 16.36
C THR A 322 -11.55 11.58 17.77
N VAL A 323 -12.85 11.81 17.98
CA VAL A 323 -13.43 12.12 19.29
C VAL A 323 -14.46 11.08 19.72
N SER A 324 -14.42 10.67 20.99
CA SER A 324 -15.46 9.82 21.58
C SER A 324 -16.69 10.64 21.97
N VAL A 325 -17.86 10.11 21.63
CA VAL A 325 -19.17 10.65 21.99
C VAL A 325 -19.86 9.70 22.96
N ARG A 326 -20.34 10.23 24.10
CA ARG A 326 -21.07 9.47 25.11
C ARG A 326 -22.48 10.03 25.28
N MET A 327 -23.51 9.19 25.16
CA MET A 327 -24.90 9.61 25.35
C MET A 327 -25.78 8.56 26.03
N PHE A 328 -26.91 9.01 26.56
CA PHE A 328 -27.91 8.20 27.27
C PHE A 328 -29.31 8.42 26.64
N PRO A 329 -29.63 7.74 25.52
CA PRO A 329 -30.92 7.90 24.85
C PRO A 329 -32.06 7.31 25.68
N LYS A 330 -33.20 8.00 25.73
CA LYS A 330 -34.44 7.43 26.30
C LYS A 330 -34.96 6.28 25.43
N PRO A 331 -35.70 5.30 25.99
CA PRO A 331 -36.26 4.19 25.22
C PRO A 331 -37.01 4.62 23.95
N GLU A 332 -37.85 5.66 24.08
CA GLU A 332 -38.62 6.31 22.99
C GLU A 332 -37.77 6.82 21.81
N GLN A 333 -36.46 7.00 22.01
CA GLN A 333 -35.53 7.56 21.03
C GLN A 333 -34.55 6.52 20.48
N GLN A 334 -34.50 5.33 21.07
CA GLN A 334 -33.51 4.31 20.73
C GLN A 334 -33.75 3.69 19.35
N GLU A 335 -35.01 3.49 18.96
CA GLU A 335 -35.40 2.89 17.67
C GLU A 335 -34.91 3.74 16.49
N ARG A 336 -35.27 5.04 16.43
CA ARG A 336 -34.82 5.98 15.38
C ARG A 336 -33.32 6.28 15.44
N LEU A 337 -32.69 6.19 16.61
CA LEU A 337 -31.24 6.33 16.73
C LEU A 337 -30.54 5.12 16.10
N PHE A 338 -30.91 3.90 16.49
CA PHE A 338 -30.22 2.68 16.03
C PHE A 338 -30.60 2.23 14.61
N SER A 339 -31.61 2.83 13.97
CA SER A 339 -31.88 2.64 12.54
C SER A 339 -30.89 3.38 11.63
N TYR A 340 -30.06 4.29 12.17
CA TYR A 340 -29.06 5.07 11.41
C TYR A 340 -27.66 5.07 12.04
N LEU A 341 -27.56 4.92 13.37
CA LEU A 341 -26.29 4.87 14.08
C LEU A 341 -25.66 3.48 13.89
N ALA A 342 -24.77 3.38 12.90
CA ALA A 342 -23.97 2.20 12.57
C ALA A 342 -22.53 2.63 12.23
N GLU A 343 -21.58 1.69 12.25
CA GLU A 343 -20.22 1.95 11.75
C GLU A 343 -20.26 2.22 10.24
N GLY A 344 -19.45 3.17 9.77
CA GLY A 344 -19.51 3.72 8.41
C GLY A 344 -20.57 4.80 8.18
N ALA A 345 -21.46 5.10 9.16
CA ALA A 345 -22.47 6.14 8.99
C ALA A 345 -21.85 7.56 9.10
N ALA A 346 -22.11 8.40 8.10
CA ALA A 346 -21.74 9.81 8.07
C ALA A 346 -22.78 10.66 8.82
N ILE A 347 -22.35 11.46 9.79
CA ILE A 347 -23.23 12.27 10.64
C ILE A 347 -22.75 13.72 10.77
N LEU A 348 -23.72 14.62 10.96
CA LEU A 348 -23.51 15.96 11.51
C LEU A 348 -23.97 15.95 12.97
N LEU A 349 -23.09 16.29 13.90
CA LEU A 349 -23.35 16.19 15.34
C LEU A 349 -23.12 17.52 16.03
N CYS A 350 -24.10 17.95 16.82
CA CYS A 350 -23.98 19.10 17.73
C CYS A 350 -23.94 18.59 19.17
N GLY A 351 -22.89 18.93 19.91
CA GLY A 351 -22.65 18.42 21.27
C GLY A 351 -21.87 19.39 22.15
N GLU A 352 -21.68 19.01 23.42
CA GLU A 352 -20.88 19.73 24.40
C GLU A 352 -19.54 18.99 24.60
N SER A 353 -18.45 19.63 24.18
CA SER A 353 -17.09 19.19 24.42
C SER A 353 -16.66 19.57 25.84
N GLY A 354 -16.00 18.65 26.53
CA GLY A 354 -15.39 18.88 27.84
C GLY A 354 -14.48 17.73 28.25
N ALA A 355 -13.57 18.00 29.18
CA ALA A 355 -12.65 16.99 29.70
C ALA A 355 -13.42 15.87 30.44
N ASP A 356 -13.12 14.60 30.13
CA ASP A 356 -13.54 13.46 30.96
C ASP A 356 -12.73 13.49 32.27
N ASN A 357 -13.42 13.39 33.41
CA ASN A 357 -12.83 13.48 34.74
C ASN A 357 -11.83 12.34 35.06
N VAL A 358 -11.82 11.26 34.27
CA VAL A 358 -10.95 10.09 34.48
C VAL A 358 -9.69 10.16 33.61
N THR A 359 -9.81 10.48 32.32
CA THR A 359 -8.67 10.51 31.38
C THR A 359 -8.08 11.91 31.16
N GLY A 360 -8.83 12.97 31.52
CA GLY A 360 -8.46 14.35 31.23
C GLY A 360 -8.48 14.70 29.74
N GLU A 361 -9.16 13.90 28.91
CA GLU A 361 -9.28 14.09 27.45
C GLU A 361 -10.59 14.79 27.09
N TYR A 362 -10.57 15.63 26.06
CA TYR A 362 -11.74 16.37 25.61
C TYR A 362 -12.63 15.52 24.71
N ASN A 363 -13.78 15.11 25.26
CA ASN A 363 -14.77 14.25 24.63
C ASN A 363 -16.15 14.92 24.58
N ILE A 364 -17.04 14.43 23.73
CA ILE A 364 -18.42 14.93 23.66
C ILE A 364 -19.28 14.19 24.69
N ASN A 365 -19.46 14.84 25.83
CA ASN A 365 -20.15 14.26 27.00
C ASN A 365 -21.67 14.47 26.97
N ARG A 366 -22.17 15.32 26.07
CA ARG A 366 -23.59 15.61 25.90
C ARG A 366 -23.92 15.90 24.45
N VAL A 367 -24.90 15.20 23.89
CA VAL A 367 -25.37 15.42 22.52
C VAL A 367 -26.63 16.28 22.53
N TYR A 368 -26.64 17.34 21.73
CA TYR A 368 -27.77 18.25 21.52
C TYR A 368 -28.57 17.88 20.27
N GLY A 369 -27.90 17.46 19.21
CA GLY A 369 -28.50 17.03 17.95
C GLY A 369 -27.59 16.09 17.18
N ILE A 370 -28.17 15.17 16.41
CA ILE A 370 -27.50 14.38 15.39
C ILE A 370 -28.39 14.42 14.15
N MET A 371 -27.81 14.75 13.01
CA MET A 371 -28.43 14.68 11.68
C MET A 371 -27.63 13.73 10.80
N LYS A 372 -28.28 13.17 9.78
CA LYS A 372 -27.58 12.56 8.65
C LYS A 372 -26.70 13.61 7.99
N SER A 373 -25.54 13.19 7.50
CA SER A 373 -24.77 13.91 6.49
C SER A 373 -24.87 13.12 5.20
N ALA A 374 -24.85 13.77 4.03
CA ALA A 374 -24.54 13.04 2.81
C ALA A 374 -23.14 12.43 2.96
N ALA A 375 -22.94 11.21 2.45
CA ALA A 375 -21.64 10.54 2.53
C ALA A 375 -20.53 11.38 1.88
N GLY A 376 -20.83 11.98 0.73
CA GLY A 376 -19.94 12.90 0.00
C GLY A 376 -19.65 14.22 0.73
N ASP A 377 -20.48 14.65 1.68
CA ASP A 377 -20.30 15.90 2.43
C ASP A 377 -19.43 15.71 3.69
N ALA A 378 -19.33 14.49 4.21
CA ALA A 378 -18.46 14.16 5.34
C ALA A 378 -17.04 13.82 4.89
N GLN A 379 -16.93 13.17 3.72
CA GLN A 379 -15.68 12.90 3.00
C GLN A 379 -16.00 12.98 1.50
N SER A 380 -15.30 13.83 0.75
CA SER A 380 -15.34 13.74 -0.72
C SER A 380 -14.60 12.46 -1.13
N LYS A 381 -15.30 11.32 -1.15
CA LYS A 381 -14.74 10.05 -1.62
C LYS A 381 -14.19 10.28 -3.03
N ARG A 382 -12.89 10.10 -3.21
CA ARG A 382 -12.22 10.32 -4.50
C ARG A 382 -12.88 9.44 -5.57
N THR A 383 -13.34 10.06 -6.65
CA THR A 383 -13.88 9.39 -7.83
C THR A 383 -12.96 9.61 -9.02
N ASP A 384 -12.95 8.66 -9.95
CA ASP A 384 -12.28 8.78 -11.23
C ASP A 384 -13.37 9.11 -12.27
N GLU A 385 -13.35 10.31 -12.85
CA GLU A 385 -14.36 10.77 -13.82
C GLU A 385 -13.86 10.71 -15.28
N ALA A 386 -12.62 10.27 -15.53
CA ALA A 386 -12.05 10.18 -16.88
C ALA A 386 -12.90 9.29 -17.81
N PHE A 387 -13.07 9.68 -19.07
CA PHE A 387 -13.88 8.88 -20.02
C PHE A 387 -13.26 7.50 -20.29
N GLU A 388 -11.93 7.43 -20.41
CA GLU A 388 -11.17 6.18 -20.46
C GLU A 388 -10.28 6.07 -19.23
N LYS A 389 -10.20 4.87 -18.66
CA LYS A 389 -9.55 4.60 -17.38
C LYS A 389 -8.16 4.03 -17.59
N ARG A 390 -7.21 4.37 -16.71
CA ARG A 390 -5.93 3.66 -16.66
C ARG A 390 -6.06 2.27 -16.04
N VAL A 391 -4.94 1.56 -15.99
CA VAL A 391 -4.71 0.38 -15.15
C VAL A 391 -3.52 0.69 -14.25
N GLU A 392 -3.59 0.35 -12.97
CA GLU A 392 -2.41 0.37 -12.10
C GLU A 392 -1.62 -0.93 -12.26
N LEU A 393 -0.31 -0.82 -12.48
CA LEU A 393 0.59 -1.95 -12.74
C LEU A 393 1.63 -2.18 -11.63
N HIS A 394 1.71 -1.27 -10.65
CA HIS A 394 2.67 -1.32 -9.54
C HIS A 394 1.94 -0.98 -8.23
N CYS A 395 1.63 -2.01 -7.44
CA CYS A 395 0.82 -1.88 -6.23
C CYS A 395 1.18 -2.91 -5.15
N HIS A 396 1.51 -2.38 -3.98
CA HIS A 396 1.80 -3.08 -2.74
C HIS A 396 0.56 -3.14 -1.85
N THR A 397 0.45 -4.23 -1.10
CA THR A 397 -0.62 -4.50 -0.15
C THR A 397 -0.02 -4.61 1.26
N LYS A 398 -0.86 -4.90 2.26
CA LYS A 398 -0.41 -5.31 3.60
C LYS A 398 0.61 -6.46 3.62
N MET A 399 0.77 -7.24 2.53
CA MET A 399 1.76 -8.32 2.46
C MET A 399 3.18 -7.86 2.12
N SER A 400 3.36 -6.62 1.67
CA SER A 400 4.69 -6.00 1.55
C SER A 400 5.25 -5.66 2.94
N ASP A 401 6.26 -6.45 3.36
CA ASP A 401 6.76 -6.52 4.75
C ASP A 401 7.02 -5.16 5.42
N MET A 402 6.17 -4.82 6.38
CA MET A 402 6.24 -3.58 7.16
C MET A 402 6.39 -2.33 6.27
N ASP A 403 5.70 -2.29 5.14
CA ASP A 403 5.77 -1.21 4.16
C ASP A 403 4.40 -0.82 3.59
N GLY A 404 3.73 -1.75 2.88
CA GLY A 404 2.37 -1.53 2.40
C GLY A 404 1.35 -1.61 3.54
N VAL A 405 0.35 -0.72 3.55
CA VAL A 405 -0.59 -0.56 4.69
C VAL A 405 -2.05 -0.74 4.34
N SER A 406 -2.42 -0.70 3.06
CA SER A 406 -3.81 -0.92 2.62
C SER A 406 -4.12 -2.39 2.34
N ASP A 407 -5.31 -2.80 2.74
CA ASP A 407 -5.81 -4.15 2.51
C ASP A 407 -6.06 -4.37 1.02
N VAL A 408 -5.65 -5.53 0.48
CA VAL A 408 -5.83 -5.85 -0.94
C VAL A 408 -7.31 -5.78 -1.35
N LYS A 409 -8.22 -6.08 -0.42
CA LYS A 409 -9.67 -6.05 -0.64
C LYS A 409 -10.15 -4.62 -0.90
N ASP A 410 -9.65 -3.64 -0.16
CA ASP A 410 -10.03 -2.23 -0.31
C ASP A 410 -9.49 -1.63 -1.61
N ILE A 411 -8.26 -1.99 -1.99
CA ILE A 411 -7.62 -1.54 -3.24
C ILE A 411 -8.39 -2.09 -4.45
N ILE A 412 -8.73 -3.38 -4.46
CA ILE A 412 -9.53 -4.02 -5.53
C ILE A 412 -10.90 -3.37 -5.65
N ASN A 413 -11.62 -3.19 -4.53
CA ASN A 413 -12.93 -2.52 -4.52
C ASN A 413 -12.81 -1.10 -5.10
N ARG A 414 -11.79 -0.32 -4.74
CA ARG A 414 -11.59 1.04 -5.27
C ARG A 414 -11.33 1.06 -6.77
N ALA A 415 -10.43 0.22 -7.28
CA ALA A 415 -10.10 0.16 -8.70
C ALA A 415 -11.32 -0.24 -9.54
N ALA A 416 -12.10 -1.23 -9.08
CA ALA A 416 -13.32 -1.66 -9.73
C ALA A 416 -14.45 -0.60 -9.67
N GLU A 417 -14.64 0.08 -8.53
CA GLU A 417 -15.57 1.21 -8.40
C GLU A 417 -15.21 2.40 -9.32
N TRP A 418 -13.91 2.62 -9.56
CA TRP A 418 -13.40 3.62 -10.51
C TRP A 418 -13.47 3.17 -11.98
N GLY A 419 -13.95 1.96 -12.26
CA GLY A 419 -14.08 1.43 -13.61
C GLY A 419 -12.75 1.12 -14.31
N HIS A 420 -11.63 1.03 -13.57
CA HIS A 420 -10.37 0.54 -14.12
C HIS A 420 -10.59 -0.90 -14.58
N LYS A 421 -10.14 -1.30 -15.78
CA LYS A 421 -10.42 -2.66 -16.27
C LYS A 421 -9.60 -3.75 -15.56
N ALA A 422 -8.51 -3.36 -14.91
CA ALA A 422 -7.62 -4.28 -14.21
C ALA A 422 -6.83 -3.57 -13.11
N LEU A 423 -6.24 -4.37 -12.23
CA LEU A 423 -5.31 -3.95 -11.18
C LEU A 423 -4.21 -5.01 -11.04
N ALA A 424 -2.94 -4.60 -11.03
CA ALA A 424 -1.84 -5.48 -10.66
C ALA A 424 -1.63 -5.51 -9.14
N ILE A 425 -1.13 -6.65 -8.65
CA ILE A 425 -0.64 -6.83 -7.28
C ILE A 425 0.83 -7.23 -7.40
N THR A 426 1.74 -6.47 -6.80
CA THR A 426 3.19 -6.58 -7.00
C THR A 426 3.96 -6.43 -5.69
N ASP A 427 3.59 -7.19 -4.67
CA ASP A 427 4.23 -7.10 -3.34
C ASP A 427 5.75 -7.38 -3.34
N HIS A 428 6.45 -6.81 -2.36
CA HIS A 428 7.92 -6.88 -2.21
C HIS A 428 8.40 -8.32 -1.99
N GLY A 429 8.92 -8.96 -3.04
CA GLY A 429 9.55 -10.28 -2.99
C GLY A 429 8.61 -11.44 -2.64
N VAL A 430 7.30 -11.20 -2.53
CA VAL A 430 6.28 -12.17 -2.07
C VAL A 430 5.01 -12.09 -2.92
N VAL A 431 4.18 -13.13 -2.85
CA VAL A 431 2.88 -13.22 -3.56
C VAL A 431 1.70 -13.54 -2.62
N GLN A 432 1.87 -13.35 -1.30
CA GLN A 432 0.91 -13.79 -0.28
C GLN A 432 -0.50 -13.20 -0.41
N ALA A 433 -0.66 -11.98 -0.95
CA ALA A 433 -1.96 -11.34 -1.10
C ALA A 433 -2.86 -11.99 -2.17
N PHE A 434 -2.32 -12.90 -2.99
CA PHE A 434 -3.01 -13.43 -4.16
C PHE A 434 -4.29 -14.21 -3.82
N THR A 435 -4.30 -14.96 -2.73
CA THR A 435 -5.43 -15.83 -2.36
C THR A 435 -6.58 -15.02 -1.78
N ASP A 436 -6.28 -14.04 -0.91
CA ASP A 436 -7.23 -13.02 -0.45
C ASP A 436 -7.79 -12.16 -1.59
N ALA A 437 -6.96 -11.82 -2.57
CA ALA A 437 -7.37 -11.10 -3.77
C ALA A 437 -8.34 -11.92 -4.63
N PHE A 438 -8.06 -13.21 -4.83
CA PHE A 438 -8.94 -14.13 -5.56
C PHE A 438 -10.28 -14.35 -4.86
N HIS A 439 -10.28 -14.55 -3.52
CA HIS A 439 -11.53 -14.61 -2.74
C HIS A 439 -12.38 -13.35 -2.90
N THR A 440 -11.75 -12.18 -3.04
CA THR A 440 -12.44 -10.91 -3.28
C THR A 440 -13.03 -10.83 -4.70
N MET A 441 -12.35 -11.43 -5.68
CA MET A 441 -12.85 -11.50 -7.07
C MET A 441 -14.16 -12.27 -7.20
N HIS A 442 -14.49 -13.19 -6.29
CA HIS A 442 -15.80 -13.87 -6.27
C HIS A 442 -16.99 -12.90 -6.10
N ASP A 443 -16.81 -11.76 -5.42
CA ASP A 443 -17.87 -10.76 -5.24
C ASP A 443 -17.72 -9.56 -6.17
N ILE A 444 -16.50 -9.22 -6.57
CA ILE A 444 -16.22 -8.17 -7.57
C ILE A 444 -16.77 -8.57 -8.95
N SER A 445 -16.49 -9.78 -9.43
CA SER A 445 -16.93 -10.27 -10.75
C SER A 445 -18.46 -10.25 -10.94
N LYS A 446 -19.24 -10.40 -9.85
CA LYS A 446 -20.71 -10.30 -9.86
C LYS A 446 -21.21 -8.87 -10.15
N LYS A 447 -20.41 -7.85 -9.81
CA LYS A 447 -20.72 -6.42 -9.97
C LYS A 447 -20.02 -5.81 -11.19
N TYR A 448 -18.80 -6.26 -11.46
CA TYR A 448 -17.86 -5.73 -12.44
C TYR A 448 -17.25 -6.91 -13.22
N PRO A 449 -17.99 -7.51 -14.18
CA PRO A 449 -17.59 -8.76 -14.84
C PRO A 449 -16.34 -8.61 -15.73
N ASP A 450 -16.07 -7.41 -16.22
CA ASP A 450 -14.91 -7.10 -17.08
C ASP A 450 -13.63 -6.76 -16.28
N PHE A 451 -13.72 -6.68 -14.94
CA PHE A 451 -12.57 -6.40 -14.07
C PHE A 451 -11.71 -7.66 -13.86
N LYS A 452 -10.39 -7.55 -14.00
CA LYS A 452 -9.46 -8.65 -13.71
C LYS A 452 -8.24 -8.24 -12.87
N LEU A 453 -7.65 -9.21 -12.19
CA LEU A 453 -6.38 -9.04 -11.49
C LEU A 453 -5.21 -9.40 -12.41
N ILE A 454 -4.09 -8.71 -12.21
CA ILE A 454 -2.79 -9.06 -12.80
C ILE A 454 -1.88 -9.47 -11.64
N TYR A 455 -1.59 -10.77 -11.57
CA TYR A 455 -0.79 -11.33 -10.50
C TYR A 455 0.71 -11.11 -10.78
N GLY A 456 1.43 -10.47 -9.85
CA GLY A 456 2.85 -10.18 -10.02
C GLY A 456 3.60 -10.01 -8.69
N MET A 457 4.82 -9.50 -8.78
CA MET A 457 5.72 -9.28 -7.66
C MET A 457 6.72 -8.18 -8.02
N GLU A 458 7.09 -7.32 -7.05
CA GLU A 458 8.32 -6.53 -7.16
C GLU A 458 9.48 -7.36 -6.59
N GLY A 459 10.36 -7.86 -7.46
CA GLY A 459 11.47 -8.73 -7.10
C GLY A 459 12.79 -7.97 -6.86
N TYR A 460 13.69 -8.57 -6.07
CA TYR A 460 15.04 -8.04 -5.86
C TYR A 460 16.04 -8.62 -6.88
N LEU A 461 16.09 -8.01 -8.06
CA LEU A 461 16.96 -8.39 -9.18
C LEU A 461 18.45 -8.27 -8.85
N VAL A 462 19.25 -9.26 -9.26
CA VAL A 462 20.72 -9.21 -9.26
C VAL A 462 21.21 -9.47 -10.69
N ASP A 463 22.06 -8.59 -11.22
CA ASP A 463 22.67 -8.80 -12.54
C ASP A 463 23.88 -9.74 -12.45
N ASP A 464 23.61 -11.04 -12.61
CA ASP A 464 24.61 -12.09 -12.76
C ASP A 464 25.00 -12.36 -14.23
N THR A 465 24.52 -11.54 -15.17
CA THR A 465 24.90 -11.62 -16.59
C THR A 465 26.22 -10.89 -16.88
N LEU A 466 26.61 -9.96 -16.01
CA LEU A 466 27.91 -9.30 -16.02
C LEU A 466 29.02 -10.32 -15.76
N SER A 467 29.93 -10.42 -16.73
CA SER A 467 31.09 -11.32 -16.72
C SER A 467 32.25 -10.74 -15.93
N ILE A 468 32.96 -11.57 -15.15
CA ILE A 468 34.26 -11.22 -14.54
C ILE A 468 35.28 -10.85 -15.63
N CYS A 469 35.22 -11.52 -16.79
CA CYS A 469 36.07 -11.27 -17.94
C CYS A 469 35.24 -10.79 -19.13
N THR A 470 35.39 -9.54 -19.55
CA THR A 470 34.72 -8.98 -20.73
C THR A 470 35.52 -9.31 -22.00
N GLN A 471 34.81 -9.73 -23.06
CA GLN A 471 35.41 -10.22 -24.31
C GLN A 471 36.55 -11.24 -24.06
N PRO A 472 36.28 -12.37 -23.38
CA PRO A 472 37.32 -13.30 -22.93
C PRO A 472 38.07 -14.05 -24.06
N GLY A 473 37.62 -13.93 -25.31
CA GLY A 473 38.28 -14.55 -26.47
C GLY A 473 38.52 -16.05 -26.30
N ASP A 474 39.66 -16.53 -26.78
CA ASP A 474 40.23 -17.84 -26.42
C ASP A 474 41.44 -17.65 -25.47
N HIS A 475 41.42 -16.60 -24.65
CA HIS A 475 42.57 -16.19 -23.84
C HIS A 475 42.86 -17.15 -22.68
N SER A 476 44.15 -17.43 -22.52
CA SER A 476 44.72 -18.30 -21.49
C SER A 476 45.14 -17.50 -20.25
N LEU A 477 45.23 -18.16 -19.09
CA LEU A 477 45.91 -17.61 -17.91
C LEU A 477 47.44 -17.42 -18.09
N ASP A 478 48.02 -17.91 -19.18
CA ASP A 478 49.43 -17.72 -19.55
C ASP A 478 49.69 -16.58 -20.55
N ASP A 479 48.62 -15.91 -21.04
CA ASP A 479 48.74 -14.77 -21.95
C ASP A 479 49.39 -13.55 -21.24
N ASP A 480 49.73 -12.52 -22.02
CA ASP A 480 50.21 -11.26 -21.47
C ASP A 480 49.03 -10.42 -20.95
N PHE A 481 49.19 -9.85 -19.76
CA PHE A 481 48.21 -8.97 -19.13
C PHE A 481 48.80 -7.58 -18.90
N VAL A 482 47.98 -6.53 -18.97
CA VAL A 482 48.33 -5.19 -18.49
C VAL A 482 47.35 -4.80 -17.41
N VAL A 483 47.87 -4.74 -16.18
CA VAL A 483 47.11 -4.34 -15.01
C VAL A 483 47.18 -2.82 -14.90
N PHE A 484 46.06 -2.13 -14.80
CA PHE A 484 46.03 -0.67 -14.78
C PHE A 484 44.99 -0.13 -13.80
N ASP A 485 45.15 1.15 -13.49
CA ASP A 485 44.36 1.94 -12.56
C ASP A 485 44.41 3.40 -13.06
N ILE A 486 43.38 4.20 -12.77
CA ILE A 486 43.33 5.61 -13.18
C ILE A 486 42.88 6.51 -12.03
N GLU A 487 43.51 7.68 -11.95
CA GLU A 487 43.02 8.77 -11.12
C GLU A 487 42.21 9.76 -11.97
N THR A 488 41.13 10.30 -11.41
CA THR A 488 40.11 11.05 -12.17
C THR A 488 39.56 12.23 -11.40
N THR A 489 39.12 13.26 -12.12
CA THR A 489 38.49 14.48 -11.55
C THR A 489 37.04 14.30 -11.09
N GLY A 490 36.50 13.08 -11.09
CA GLY A 490 35.13 12.74 -10.71
C GLY A 490 34.75 11.33 -11.16
N LEU A 491 33.52 10.88 -10.92
CA LEU A 491 33.12 9.48 -11.11
C LEU A 491 32.50 9.15 -12.49
N SER A 492 32.20 10.15 -13.31
CA SER A 492 31.53 9.97 -14.60
C SER A 492 32.54 9.93 -15.76
N PRO A 493 32.66 8.83 -16.52
CA PRO A 493 33.48 8.78 -17.74
C PRO A 493 33.15 9.90 -18.75
N VAL A 494 31.88 10.33 -18.74
CA VAL A 494 31.34 11.32 -19.67
C VAL A 494 31.57 12.76 -19.17
N ALA A 495 31.27 13.05 -17.90
CA ALA A 495 31.40 14.41 -17.37
C ALA A 495 32.82 14.76 -16.87
N ASP A 496 33.64 13.75 -16.53
CA ASP A 496 34.91 13.93 -15.84
C ASP A 496 36.12 13.52 -16.67
N GLU A 497 37.30 14.03 -16.31
CA GLU A 497 38.56 13.84 -17.03
C GLU A 497 39.60 13.09 -16.18
N ILE A 498 40.49 12.36 -16.87
CA ILE A 498 41.58 11.55 -16.28
C ILE A 498 42.74 12.47 -15.83
N LEU A 499 43.40 12.11 -14.73
CA LEU A 499 44.53 12.81 -14.10
C LEU A 499 45.83 12.02 -14.13
N GLU A 500 45.79 10.71 -13.91
CA GLU A 500 46.93 9.80 -14.05
C GLU A 500 46.46 8.49 -14.66
N ILE A 501 47.29 7.88 -15.51
CA ILE A 501 47.16 6.48 -15.91
C ILE A 501 48.38 5.72 -15.40
N GLY A 502 48.16 4.79 -14.46
CA GLY A 502 49.16 3.86 -13.97
C GLY A 502 48.92 2.47 -14.51
N ALA A 503 49.95 1.80 -15.04
CA ALA A 503 49.83 0.44 -15.55
C ALA A 503 51.11 -0.39 -15.39
N VAL A 504 50.94 -1.70 -15.32
CA VAL A 504 51.96 -2.70 -15.04
C VAL A 504 51.76 -3.90 -15.96
N LYS A 505 52.77 -4.22 -16.78
CA LYS A 505 52.72 -5.37 -17.70
C LYS A 505 53.13 -6.63 -16.97
N VAL A 506 52.28 -7.66 -17.04
CA VAL A 506 52.47 -8.97 -16.42
C VAL A 506 52.56 -10.02 -17.54
N GLN A 507 53.72 -10.66 -17.66
CA GLN A 507 53.99 -11.69 -18.67
C GLN A 507 54.39 -12.97 -17.95
N LYS A 508 53.71 -14.09 -18.24
CA LYS A 508 53.94 -15.40 -17.59
C LYS A 508 53.96 -15.32 -16.05
N GLY A 509 53.02 -14.56 -15.49
CA GLY A 509 52.89 -14.36 -14.04
C GLY A 509 54.01 -13.54 -13.38
N LYS A 510 54.78 -12.75 -14.14
CA LYS A 510 55.79 -11.83 -13.62
C LYS A 510 55.59 -10.42 -14.15
N ILE A 511 55.80 -9.42 -13.30
CA ILE A 511 55.85 -8.02 -13.71
C ILE A 511 57.09 -7.78 -14.57
N THR A 512 56.93 -7.21 -15.76
CA THR A 512 58.02 -6.97 -16.74
C THR A 512 58.14 -5.53 -17.22
N GLY A 513 57.14 -4.67 -16.97
CA GLY A 513 57.17 -3.27 -17.37
C GLY A 513 56.18 -2.41 -16.59
N TYR A 514 56.41 -1.10 -16.58
CA TYR A 514 55.59 -0.10 -15.90
C TYR A 514 55.29 1.06 -16.86
N PHE A 515 54.12 1.67 -16.67
CA PHE A 515 53.65 2.89 -17.33
C PHE A 515 53.04 3.77 -16.24
N SER A 516 53.41 5.06 -16.21
CA SER A 516 52.87 6.04 -15.27
C SER A 516 53.01 7.40 -15.94
N GLU A 517 51.88 7.97 -16.35
CA GLU A 517 51.82 9.28 -16.98
C GLU A 517 50.69 10.10 -16.37
N PHE A 518 51.00 11.33 -15.98
CA PHE A 518 49.99 12.34 -15.68
C PHE A 518 49.31 12.84 -16.95
N VAL A 519 48.06 13.27 -16.81
CA VAL A 519 47.20 13.75 -17.88
C VAL A 519 46.70 15.13 -17.48
N ASN A 520 46.92 16.14 -18.33
CA ASN A 520 46.34 17.47 -18.11
C ASN A 520 44.83 17.46 -18.44
N PRO A 521 43.93 17.68 -17.46
CA PRO A 521 42.49 17.55 -17.64
C PRO A 521 41.83 18.81 -18.26
N LYS A 522 42.59 19.88 -18.51
CA LYS A 522 42.11 21.19 -19.02
C LYS A 522 41.04 21.88 -18.15
N ARG A 523 40.92 21.50 -16.88
CA ARG A 523 40.03 22.08 -15.86
C ARG A 523 40.72 21.96 -14.49
N SER A 524 40.42 22.85 -13.54
CA SER A 524 40.94 22.68 -12.17
C SER A 524 40.43 21.39 -11.54
N ILE A 525 41.29 20.75 -10.76
CA ILE A 525 40.98 19.58 -9.95
C ILE A 525 40.15 20.03 -8.73
N PRO A 526 38.99 19.41 -8.45
CA PRO A 526 38.22 19.71 -7.24
C PRO A 526 39.01 19.39 -5.96
N ASP A 527 38.90 20.24 -4.93
CA ASP A 527 39.66 20.11 -3.66
C ASP A 527 39.55 18.70 -3.04
N ASN A 528 38.37 18.09 -3.07
CA ASN A 528 38.11 16.75 -2.55
C ASN A 528 38.81 15.63 -3.35
N ILE A 529 39.12 15.86 -4.62
CA ILE A 529 39.91 14.95 -5.45
C ILE A 529 41.41 15.16 -5.16
N THR A 530 41.84 16.41 -4.98
CA THR A 530 43.21 16.73 -4.54
C THR A 530 43.52 16.10 -3.17
N GLU A 531 42.58 16.16 -2.22
CA GLU A 531 42.70 15.48 -0.91
C GLU A 531 42.72 13.95 -1.02
N LEU A 532 42.00 13.37 -1.99
CA LEU A 532 41.87 11.92 -2.17
C LEU A 532 43.05 11.29 -2.92
N THR A 533 43.59 11.99 -3.92
CA THR A 533 44.58 11.47 -4.88
C THR A 533 45.99 12.05 -4.65
N GLY A 534 46.08 13.18 -3.94
CA GLY A 534 47.33 13.94 -3.81
C GLY A 534 47.83 14.60 -5.10
N ILE A 535 47.08 14.52 -6.21
CA ILE A 535 47.41 15.16 -7.48
C ILE A 535 46.90 16.61 -7.45
N THR A 536 47.80 17.58 -7.62
CA THR A 536 47.46 19.01 -7.66
C THR A 536 47.44 19.57 -9.08
N ASP A 537 46.81 20.74 -9.29
CA ASP A 537 46.78 21.41 -10.59
C ASP A 537 48.21 21.65 -11.14
N GLU A 538 49.18 21.98 -10.28
CA GLU A 538 50.58 22.18 -10.69
C GLU A 538 51.28 20.89 -11.14
N MET A 539 50.87 19.72 -10.66
CA MET A 539 51.44 18.43 -11.07
C MET A 539 51.02 18.02 -12.48
N VAL A 540 49.85 18.49 -12.92
CA VAL A 540 49.28 18.17 -14.25
C VAL A 540 49.39 19.33 -15.25
N GLU A 541 49.81 20.52 -14.84
CA GLU A 541 49.91 21.70 -15.73
C GLU A 541 50.84 21.45 -16.92
N GLU A 542 52.06 20.94 -16.68
CA GLU A 542 53.04 20.60 -17.73
C GLU A 542 52.82 19.21 -18.37
N ALA A 543 51.80 18.45 -17.93
CA ALA A 543 51.53 17.12 -18.44
C ALA A 543 50.90 17.14 -19.84
N ASP A 544 51.08 16.05 -20.60
CA ASP A 544 50.44 15.90 -21.91
C ASP A 544 48.92 15.70 -21.76
N TYR A 545 48.18 16.04 -22.81
CA TYR A 545 46.74 15.86 -22.82
C TYR A 545 46.38 14.40 -23.08
N ILE A 546 45.15 14.01 -22.73
CA ILE A 546 44.62 12.65 -22.99
C ILE A 546 44.73 12.25 -24.47
N THR A 547 44.72 13.22 -25.40
CA THR A 547 44.97 13.04 -26.84
C THR A 547 46.34 12.41 -27.17
N GLY A 548 47.35 12.60 -26.32
CA GLY A 548 48.70 12.04 -26.50
C GLY A 548 48.99 10.87 -25.56
N VAL A 549 48.54 10.94 -24.29
CA VAL A 549 48.76 9.88 -23.30
C VAL A 549 47.98 8.60 -23.62
N LEU A 550 46.71 8.71 -24.05
CA LEU A 550 45.87 7.54 -24.30
C LEU A 550 46.39 6.64 -25.45
N PRO A 551 46.83 7.18 -26.61
CA PRO A 551 47.53 6.38 -27.61
C PRO A 551 48.74 5.61 -27.08
N ARG A 552 49.59 6.23 -26.24
CA ARG A 552 50.77 5.57 -25.63
C ARG A 552 50.37 4.43 -24.70
N PHE A 553 49.33 4.61 -23.89
CA PHE A 553 48.78 3.54 -23.05
C PHE A 553 48.19 2.38 -23.88
N LEU A 554 47.51 2.68 -25.00
CA LEU A 554 46.92 1.67 -25.88
C LEU A 554 47.97 0.90 -26.72
N GLU A 555 49.14 1.49 -26.95
CA GLU A 555 50.34 0.86 -27.51
C GLU A 555 51.05 -0.03 -26.46
N PHE A 556 51.26 0.46 -25.24
CA PHE A 556 51.80 -0.34 -24.13
C PHE A 556 50.95 -1.59 -23.85
N SER A 557 49.62 -1.44 -23.97
CA SER A 557 48.61 -2.49 -23.79
C SER A 557 48.38 -3.36 -25.03
N GLU A 558 49.14 -3.17 -26.12
CA GLU A 558 48.96 -3.97 -27.33
C GLU A 558 49.31 -5.46 -27.10
N GLY A 559 48.46 -6.33 -27.64
CA GLY A 559 48.56 -7.79 -27.53
C GLY A 559 48.22 -8.37 -26.15
N ALA A 560 47.86 -7.54 -25.16
CA ALA A 560 47.60 -7.96 -23.79
C ALA A 560 46.12 -7.81 -23.39
N VAL A 561 45.68 -8.64 -22.43
CA VAL A 561 44.36 -8.49 -21.78
C VAL A 561 44.48 -7.47 -20.64
N LEU A 562 43.56 -6.51 -20.57
CA LEU A 562 43.58 -5.52 -19.49
C LEU A 562 43.08 -6.13 -18.17
N VAL A 563 43.58 -5.63 -17.05
CA VAL A 563 43.16 -6.06 -15.70
C VAL A 563 43.05 -4.83 -14.82
N ALA A 564 42.00 -4.73 -14.01
CA ALA A 564 41.86 -3.62 -13.07
C ALA A 564 41.08 -4.08 -11.81
N HIS A 565 40.96 -3.20 -10.81
CA HIS A 565 40.26 -3.48 -9.57
C HIS A 565 38.97 -2.68 -9.50
N ASN A 566 37.83 -3.32 -9.80
CA ASN A 566 36.57 -2.67 -10.25
C ASN A 566 36.64 -2.20 -11.71
N ALA A 567 37.14 -3.08 -12.60
CA ALA A 567 37.56 -2.74 -13.95
C ALA A 567 36.53 -2.03 -14.86
N SER A 568 35.23 -2.09 -14.55
CA SER A 568 34.20 -1.34 -15.28
C SER A 568 34.36 0.19 -15.13
N PHE A 569 34.97 0.66 -14.04
CA PHE A 569 35.27 2.08 -13.83
C PHE A 569 36.39 2.53 -14.78
N ASP A 570 37.57 1.95 -14.64
CA ASP A 570 38.79 2.36 -15.36
C ASP A 570 38.61 2.17 -16.87
N THR A 571 38.09 1.02 -17.28
CA THR A 571 37.82 0.74 -18.70
C THR A 571 36.69 1.61 -19.26
N GLY A 572 35.74 2.07 -18.43
CA GLY A 572 34.69 3.01 -18.82
C GLY A 572 35.27 4.35 -19.29
N PHE A 573 36.19 4.92 -18.51
CA PHE A 573 36.94 6.12 -18.89
C PHE A 573 37.79 5.89 -20.14
N ILE A 574 38.59 4.82 -20.20
CA ILE A 574 39.42 4.49 -21.37
C ILE A 574 38.56 4.36 -22.64
N ARG A 575 37.41 3.67 -22.58
CA ARG A 575 36.47 3.52 -23.71
C ARG A 575 35.87 4.86 -24.14
N GLU A 576 35.42 5.70 -23.20
CA GLU A 576 34.80 6.98 -23.53
C GLU A 576 35.80 7.98 -24.12
N LYS A 577 37.02 8.08 -23.56
CA LYS A 577 38.07 8.93 -24.13
C LYS A 577 38.53 8.39 -25.49
N SER A 578 38.63 7.07 -25.68
CA SER A 578 38.92 6.45 -26.99
C SER A 578 37.85 6.81 -28.03
N ARG A 579 36.56 6.73 -27.65
CA ARG A 579 35.42 7.11 -28.50
C ARG A 579 35.51 8.57 -28.95
N ARG A 580 35.83 9.51 -28.04
CA ARG A 580 36.02 10.93 -28.36
C ARG A 580 37.17 11.21 -29.32
N LEU A 581 38.20 10.36 -29.31
CA LEU A 581 39.35 10.45 -30.22
C LEU A 581 39.16 9.68 -31.54
N GLY A 582 38.02 9.02 -31.74
CA GLY A 582 37.77 8.18 -32.93
C GLY A 582 38.58 6.88 -32.94
N ILE A 583 39.04 6.41 -31.77
CA ILE A 583 39.83 5.18 -31.63
C ILE A 583 38.87 4.02 -31.32
N GLU A 584 38.44 3.30 -32.37
CA GLU A 584 37.64 2.08 -32.23
C GLU A 584 38.55 0.88 -31.94
N LYS A 585 38.78 0.58 -30.64
CA LYS A 585 39.49 -0.62 -30.18
C LYS A 585 38.62 -1.40 -29.21
N ALA A 586 38.34 -2.66 -29.52
CA ALA A 586 37.68 -3.58 -28.62
C ALA A 586 38.67 -3.99 -27.51
N LEU A 587 38.25 -3.90 -26.24
CA LEU A 587 39.10 -4.16 -25.09
C LEU A 587 38.65 -5.44 -24.37
N SER A 588 39.50 -6.45 -24.36
CA SER A 588 39.37 -7.60 -23.45
C SER A 588 39.89 -7.20 -22.08
N TYR A 589 39.12 -7.45 -21.02
CA TYR A 589 39.52 -7.08 -19.66
C TYR A 589 38.98 -8.01 -18.57
N VAL A 590 39.67 -8.05 -17.43
CA VAL A 590 39.37 -8.87 -16.25
C VAL A 590 39.22 -8.00 -15.01
N ASP A 591 38.13 -8.19 -14.26
CA ASP A 591 37.94 -7.54 -12.97
C ASP A 591 38.48 -8.40 -11.80
N THR A 592 39.47 -7.86 -11.09
CA THR A 592 40.03 -8.54 -9.91
C THR A 592 39.10 -8.51 -8.69
N VAL A 593 38.09 -7.64 -8.64
CA VAL A 593 37.06 -7.67 -7.58
C VAL A 593 36.17 -8.91 -7.77
N GLY A 594 35.67 -9.16 -8.99
CA GLY A 594 34.96 -10.39 -9.36
C GLY A 594 35.77 -11.66 -9.06
N LEU A 595 37.04 -11.71 -9.48
CA LEU A 595 37.93 -12.83 -9.15
C LEU A 595 38.12 -13.02 -7.64
N SER A 596 38.29 -11.93 -6.89
CA SER A 596 38.46 -11.99 -5.43
C SER A 596 37.20 -12.48 -4.73
N ARG A 597 36.00 -12.12 -5.21
CA ARG A 597 34.72 -12.67 -4.71
C ARG A 597 34.61 -14.17 -4.93
N LEU A 598 35.00 -14.66 -6.11
CA LEU A 598 35.02 -16.08 -6.46
C LEU A 598 36.03 -16.89 -5.64
N LEU A 599 37.24 -16.36 -5.45
CA LEU A 599 38.38 -17.09 -4.88
C LEU A 599 38.52 -16.93 -3.37
N LEU A 600 38.11 -15.78 -2.81
CA LEU A 600 38.23 -15.42 -1.40
C LEU A 600 36.84 -15.11 -0.77
N PRO A 601 35.88 -16.05 -0.78
CA PRO A 601 34.51 -15.81 -0.30
C PRO A 601 34.40 -15.48 1.19
N GLY A 602 35.44 -15.74 2.00
CA GLY A 602 35.48 -15.41 3.42
C GLY A 602 35.68 -13.92 3.76
N LEU A 603 35.97 -13.05 2.77
CA LEU A 603 36.18 -11.63 3.03
C LEU A 603 34.87 -10.87 3.26
N SER A 604 34.91 -9.93 4.20
CA SER A 604 33.81 -9.02 4.54
C SER A 604 33.74 -7.80 3.62
N LYS A 605 34.86 -7.43 2.99
CA LYS A 605 35.00 -6.33 2.02
C LYS A 605 36.04 -6.72 0.96
N TYR A 606 35.81 -6.29 -0.27
CA TYR A 606 36.67 -6.52 -1.43
C TYR A 606 37.25 -5.21 -1.98
N LYS A 607 37.70 -4.32 -1.08
CA LYS A 607 38.53 -3.17 -1.46
C LYS A 607 39.97 -3.64 -1.70
N LEU A 608 40.74 -2.88 -2.48
CA LEU A 608 42.13 -3.19 -2.81
C LEU A 608 42.96 -3.46 -1.54
N ASP A 609 42.86 -2.58 -0.55
CA ASP A 609 43.52 -2.71 0.76
C ASP A 609 43.19 -4.03 1.49
N SER A 610 41.95 -4.50 1.35
CA SER A 610 41.38 -5.62 2.08
C SER A 610 41.79 -6.95 1.43
N VAL A 611 41.80 -6.98 0.10
CA VAL A 611 42.31 -8.11 -0.70
C VAL A 611 43.83 -8.22 -0.60
N ALA A 612 44.55 -7.08 -0.65
CA ALA A 612 46.00 -7.03 -0.48
C ALA A 612 46.43 -7.63 0.87
N LYS A 613 45.79 -7.22 1.97
CA LYS A 613 46.02 -7.78 3.31
C LYS A 613 45.74 -9.28 3.36
N ALA A 614 44.63 -9.74 2.77
CA ALA A 614 44.26 -11.16 2.76
C ALA A 614 45.28 -12.04 2.01
N LEU A 615 45.88 -11.52 0.94
CA LEU A 615 46.89 -12.22 0.13
C LEU A 615 48.34 -11.94 0.55
N ASN A 616 48.57 -11.20 1.64
CA ASN A 616 49.90 -10.71 2.08
C ASN A 616 50.67 -10.01 0.93
N VAL A 617 50.00 -9.07 0.25
CA VAL A 617 50.57 -8.13 -0.73
C VAL A 617 50.87 -6.81 -0.04
N SER A 618 52.01 -6.19 -0.32
CA SER A 618 52.39 -4.91 0.30
C SER A 618 51.87 -3.72 -0.49
N LEU A 619 50.86 -3.04 0.05
CA LEU A 619 50.42 -1.74 -0.45
C LEU A 619 51.31 -0.64 0.16
N LYS A 620 52.12 0.03 -0.67
CA LYS A 620 52.94 1.19 -0.29
C LYS A 620 52.39 2.41 -1.02
N HIS A 621 52.26 3.54 -0.33
CA HIS A 621 51.73 4.79 -0.87
C HIS A 621 50.43 4.59 -1.68
N HIS A 622 49.36 4.24 -0.98
CA HIS A 622 47.99 4.36 -1.51
C HIS A 622 47.79 5.78 -2.08
N HIS A 623 46.95 5.94 -3.10
CA HIS A 623 46.66 7.22 -3.80
C HIS A 623 47.69 7.58 -4.90
N ARG A 624 48.21 6.59 -5.63
CA ARG A 624 48.92 6.78 -6.90
C ARG A 624 48.58 5.63 -7.85
N ALA A 625 48.12 5.96 -9.05
CA ALA A 625 47.62 4.97 -10.00
C ALA A 625 48.62 3.84 -10.29
N VAL A 626 49.92 4.14 -10.38
CA VAL A 626 50.94 3.12 -10.66
C VAL A 626 51.21 2.18 -9.47
N ASP A 627 51.09 2.68 -8.23
CA ASP A 627 51.28 1.87 -7.02
C ASP A 627 50.06 0.99 -6.74
N ASP A 628 48.84 1.52 -6.96
CA ASP A 628 47.59 0.78 -6.84
C ASP A 628 47.41 -0.25 -7.99
N ALA A 629 47.82 0.07 -9.23
CA ALA A 629 47.97 -0.90 -10.33
C ALA A 629 49.01 -2.00 -10.02
N GLY A 630 50.14 -1.63 -9.40
CA GLY A 630 51.17 -2.58 -8.97
C GLY A 630 50.68 -3.55 -7.89
N CYS A 631 49.94 -3.05 -6.90
CA CYS A 631 49.28 -3.87 -5.89
C CYS A 631 48.25 -4.82 -6.53
N THR A 632 47.43 -4.30 -7.45
CA THR A 632 46.46 -5.09 -8.22
C THR A 632 47.15 -6.19 -9.05
N ALA A 633 48.35 -5.92 -9.58
CA ALA A 633 49.13 -6.92 -10.31
C ALA A 633 49.65 -8.04 -9.42
N GLU A 634 50.18 -7.73 -8.23
CA GLU A 634 50.58 -8.75 -7.25
C GLU A 634 49.39 -9.58 -6.76
N ILE A 635 48.22 -8.97 -6.57
CA ILE A 635 46.96 -9.67 -6.27
C ILE A 635 46.61 -10.62 -7.41
N PHE A 636 46.53 -10.14 -8.65
CA PHE A 636 46.15 -10.94 -9.81
C PHE A 636 47.09 -12.14 -10.03
N VAL A 637 48.41 -11.93 -9.93
CA VAL A 637 49.42 -13.00 -9.99
C VAL A 637 49.22 -14.06 -8.90
N LYS A 638 48.77 -13.69 -7.70
CA LYS A 638 48.44 -14.65 -6.62
C LYS A 638 47.10 -15.36 -6.83
N LEU A 639 46.14 -14.76 -7.56
CA LEU A 639 44.86 -15.38 -7.88
C LEU A 639 44.97 -16.43 -9.01
N ILE A 640 45.92 -16.29 -9.95
CA ILE A 640 46.12 -17.25 -11.06
C ILE A 640 46.38 -18.70 -10.56
N PRO A 641 47.27 -18.98 -9.59
CA PRO A 641 47.42 -20.32 -9.02
C PRO A 641 46.12 -20.88 -8.43
N MET A 642 45.32 -20.04 -7.75
CA MET A 642 44.05 -20.45 -7.13
C MET A 642 42.98 -20.82 -8.17
N LEU A 643 42.99 -20.18 -9.36
CA LEU A 643 42.16 -20.58 -10.50
C LEU A 643 42.56 -21.98 -10.99
N ARG A 644 43.87 -22.21 -11.17
CA ARG A 644 44.41 -23.51 -11.63
C ARG A 644 44.14 -24.65 -10.65
N GLU A 645 44.19 -24.41 -9.35
CA GLU A 645 43.80 -25.38 -8.31
C GLU A 645 42.32 -25.81 -8.42
N ARG A 646 41.46 -24.95 -8.98
CA ARG A 646 40.04 -25.25 -9.28
C ARG A 646 39.81 -25.79 -10.69
N GLY A 647 40.88 -26.12 -11.43
CA GLY A 647 40.81 -26.63 -12.80
C GLY A 647 40.58 -25.58 -13.89
N ILE A 648 40.65 -24.29 -13.54
CA ILE A 648 40.36 -23.16 -14.44
C ILE A 648 41.64 -22.72 -15.14
N ASN A 649 41.63 -22.70 -16.47
CA ASN A 649 42.79 -22.41 -17.32
C ASN A 649 42.54 -21.32 -18.38
N SER A 650 41.29 -20.97 -18.67
CA SER A 650 40.92 -19.91 -19.64
C SER A 650 40.00 -18.84 -19.05
N LEU A 651 39.96 -17.65 -19.68
CA LEU A 651 39.05 -16.57 -19.25
C LEU A 651 37.57 -16.89 -19.49
N LYS A 652 37.26 -17.85 -20.38
CA LYS A 652 35.89 -18.35 -20.59
C LYS A 652 35.39 -19.14 -19.37
N GLU A 653 36.18 -20.09 -18.89
CA GLU A 653 35.84 -20.94 -17.73
C GLU A 653 35.58 -20.13 -16.45
N ILE A 654 36.31 -19.02 -16.24
CA ILE A 654 36.07 -18.08 -15.13
C ILE A 654 34.63 -17.58 -15.13
N ASN A 655 34.12 -17.16 -16.30
CA ASN A 655 32.77 -16.64 -16.45
C ASN A 655 31.69 -17.72 -16.29
N GLU A 656 31.97 -18.95 -16.71
CA GLU A 656 31.05 -20.08 -16.57
C GLU A 656 30.84 -20.45 -15.10
N ILE A 657 31.93 -20.54 -14.32
CA ILE A 657 31.87 -20.87 -12.89
C ILE A 657 31.30 -19.72 -12.05
N SER A 658 31.60 -18.46 -12.41
CA SER A 658 31.04 -17.28 -11.72
C SER A 658 29.51 -17.27 -11.70
N LYS A 659 28.87 -17.66 -12.81
CA LYS A 659 27.40 -17.68 -12.96
C LYS A 659 26.70 -18.72 -12.10
N LEU A 660 27.44 -19.65 -11.48
CA LEU A 660 26.88 -20.77 -10.73
C LEU A 660 26.91 -20.59 -9.20
N SER A 661 27.64 -19.59 -8.68
CA SER A 661 27.89 -19.46 -7.23
C SER A 661 26.79 -18.67 -6.48
N PRO A 662 26.04 -19.29 -5.54
CA PRO A 662 25.00 -18.58 -4.77
C PRO A 662 25.57 -17.51 -3.83
N ASP A 663 26.79 -17.71 -3.33
CA ASP A 663 27.41 -16.79 -2.36
C ASP A 663 27.85 -15.46 -2.99
N ILE A 664 28.15 -15.45 -4.29
CA ILE A 664 28.39 -14.22 -5.05
C ILE A 664 27.08 -13.45 -5.18
N ILE A 665 26.02 -14.11 -5.68
CA ILE A 665 24.66 -13.54 -5.82
C ILE A 665 24.14 -12.94 -4.50
N LYS A 666 24.39 -13.62 -3.37
CA LYS A 666 24.04 -13.12 -2.02
C LYS A 666 24.78 -11.84 -1.62
N LYS A 667 25.96 -11.55 -2.20
CA LYS A 667 26.77 -10.36 -1.87
C LYS A 667 26.63 -9.19 -2.85
N GLU A 668 26.07 -9.39 -4.04
CA GLU A 668 25.92 -8.33 -5.05
C GLU A 668 24.96 -7.20 -4.66
N LYS A 669 24.96 -6.11 -5.46
CA LYS A 669 23.92 -5.06 -5.40
C LYS A 669 22.62 -5.64 -5.98
N SER A 670 21.51 -5.45 -5.27
CA SER A 670 20.17 -5.78 -5.74
C SER A 670 19.42 -4.53 -6.19
N TYR A 671 18.59 -4.68 -7.21
CA TYR A 671 17.72 -3.66 -7.79
C TYR A 671 16.28 -4.13 -7.76
N HIS A 672 15.32 -3.24 -7.96
CA HIS A 672 13.92 -3.64 -8.09
C HIS A 672 13.59 -4.05 -9.53
N VAL A 673 12.61 -4.95 -9.71
CA VAL A 673 12.06 -5.37 -11.00
C VAL A 673 10.60 -5.77 -10.82
N ILE A 674 9.71 -5.33 -11.72
CA ILE A 674 8.33 -5.81 -11.70
C ILE A 674 8.22 -7.04 -12.59
N ILE A 675 7.60 -8.11 -12.04
CA ILE A 675 7.40 -9.39 -12.72
C ILE A 675 5.91 -9.69 -12.69
N LEU A 676 5.25 -9.62 -13.84
CA LEU A 676 3.82 -9.92 -13.98
C LEU A 676 3.64 -11.30 -14.64
N ALA A 677 2.79 -12.14 -14.06
CA ALA A 677 2.36 -13.39 -14.67
C ALA A 677 1.35 -13.09 -15.79
N LYS A 678 1.74 -13.38 -17.03
CA LYS A 678 0.90 -13.22 -18.22
C LYS A 678 -0.18 -14.28 -18.31
N ASN A 679 0.14 -15.50 -17.91
CA ASN A 679 -0.70 -16.68 -18.04
C ASN A 679 -0.29 -17.76 -17.02
N GLU A 680 -0.90 -18.94 -17.10
CA GLU A 680 -0.68 -20.04 -16.15
C GLU A 680 0.78 -20.52 -16.08
N ILE A 681 1.48 -20.60 -17.22
CA ILE A 681 2.93 -20.92 -17.24
C ILE A 681 3.71 -19.81 -16.51
N GLY A 682 3.30 -18.55 -16.71
CA GLY A 682 3.81 -17.39 -15.99
C GLY A 682 3.60 -17.46 -14.49
N ARG A 683 2.43 -17.91 -14.01
CA ARG A 683 2.13 -18.10 -12.59
C ARG A 683 3.10 -19.10 -11.95
N ILE A 684 3.25 -20.27 -12.56
CA ILE A 684 4.15 -21.34 -12.09
C ILE A 684 5.61 -20.86 -12.12
N ASN A 685 6.02 -20.15 -13.16
CA ASN A 685 7.37 -19.58 -13.26
C ASN A 685 7.62 -18.46 -12.25
N LEU A 686 6.63 -17.62 -11.95
CA LEU A 686 6.69 -16.64 -10.87
C LEU A 686 6.86 -17.34 -9.52
N TYR A 687 6.11 -18.42 -9.25
CA TYR A 687 6.22 -19.18 -8.00
C TYR A 687 7.60 -19.83 -7.86
N ARG A 688 8.14 -20.44 -8.92
CA ARG A 688 9.54 -20.91 -8.95
C ARG A 688 10.56 -19.81 -8.62
N LEU A 689 10.36 -18.59 -9.11
CA LEU A 689 11.23 -17.45 -8.80
C LEU A 689 11.12 -17.03 -7.32
N VAL A 690 9.92 -16.99 -6.74
CA VAL A 690 9.69 -16.76 -5.30
C VAL A 690 10.34 -17.88 -4.46
N SER A 691 10.17 -19.13 -4.87
CA SER A 691 10.68 -20.30 -4.18
C SER A 691 12.21 -20.33 -4.11
N ILE A 692 12.86 -20.09 -5.24
CA ILE A 692 14.32 -20.08 -5.33
C ILE A 692 14.93 -18.85 -4.62
N SER A 693 14.25 -17.71 -4.62
CA SER A 693 14.74 -16.48 -3.98
C SER A 693 14.66 -16.55 -2.45
N HIS A 694 13.64 -17.19 -1.87
CA HIS A 694 13.54 -17.43 -0.43
C HIS A 694 14.44 -18.56 0.08
N THR A 695 14.66 -19.61 -0.72
CA THR A 695 15.39 -20.81 -0.25
C THR A 695 16.89 -20.79 -0.53
N LYS A 696 17.30 -20.36 -1.74
CA LYS A 696 18.68 -20.48 -2.23
C LYS A 696 19.46 -19.16 -2.21
N TYR A 697 18.83 -18.07 -2.64
CA TYR A 697 19.51 -16.77 -2.84
C TYR A 697 19.17 -15.71 -1.78
N PHE A 698 18.37 -16.05 -0.76
CA PHE A 698 18.05 -15.12 0.32
C PHE A 698 19.31 -14.58 1.01
N HIS A 699 19.42 -13.26 1.09
CA HIS A 699 20.40 -12.57 1.92
C HIS A 699 19.85 -11.19 2.30
N LYS A 700 19.23 -11.13 3.48
CA LYS A 700 18.38 -10.04 4.01
C LYS A 700 17.10 -9.78 3.21
N VAL A 701 17.15 -9.97 1.89
CA VAL A 701 16.05 -9.87 0.93
C VAL A 701 16.11 -11.05 -0.06
N GLN A 702 14.99 -11.29 -0.73
CA GLN A 702 14.69 -12.38 -1.66
C GLN A 702 15.30 -12.13 -3.04
N ARG A 703 16.58 -12.44 -3.23
CA ARG A 703 17.32 -12.09 -4.46
C ARG A 703 16.99 -13.01 -5.63
N ILE A 704 16.87 -12.42 -6.82
CA ILE A 704 16.55 -13.11 -8.07
C ILE A 704 17.63 -12.79 -9.11
N PRO A 705 18.43 -13.77 -9.58
CA PRO A 705 19.38 -13.55 -10.66
C PRO A 705 18.70 -13.29 -12.01
N LYS A 706 19.23 -12.37 -12.83
CA LYS A 706 18.77 -12.15 -14.21
C LYS A 706 18.80 -13.41 -15.06
N SER A 707 19.82 -14.27 -14.90
CA SER A 707 19.89 -15.55 -15.61
C SER A 707 18.71 -16.47 -15.29
N LEU A 708 18.19 -16.40 -14.05
CA LEU A 708 17.04 -17.17 -13.60
C LEU A 708 15.73 -16.66 -14.18
N ILE A 709 15.54 -15.33 -14.25
CA ILE A 709 14.41 -14.72 -14.96
C ILE A 709 14.45 -15.12 -16.44
N ASN A 710 15.61 -15.06 -17.09
CA ASN A 710 15.75 -15.48 -18.49
C ASN A 710 15.46 -16.98 -18.69
N LYS A 711 15.82 -17.85 -17.73
CA LYS A 711 15.50 -19.28 -17.76
C LYS A 711 13.99 -19.53 -17.68
N TYR A 712 13.27 -18.77 -16.86
CA TYR A 712 11.83 -18.94 -16.60
C TYR A 712 10.98 -17.81 -17.22
N ARG A 713 11.46 -17.17 -18.29
CA ARG A 713 10.83 -15.98 -18.87
C ARG A 713 9.50 -16.26 -19.56
N GLU A 714 9.25 -17.51 -19.95
CA GLU A 714 8.01 -17.89 -20.61
C GLU A 714 6.80 -17.59 -19.70
N GLY A 715 5.82 -16.89 -20.25
CA GLY A 715 4.63 -16.45 -19.50
C GLY A 715 4.85 -15.26 -18.57
N LEU A 716 6.04 -14.64 -18.53
CA LEU A 716 6.29 -13.44 -17.72
C LEU A 716 6.32 -12.16 -18.57
N ILE A 717 5.98 -11.02 -17.94
CA ILE A 717 6.21 -9.66 -18.45
C ILE A 717 7.08 -8.93 -17.43
N ILE A 718 8.22 -8.39 -17.87
CA ILE A 718 9.24 -7.78 -16.99
C ILE A 718 9.25 -6.26 -17.14
N GLY A 719 8.95 -5.53 -16.06
CA GLY A 719 8.95 -4.06 -15.98
C GLY A 719 10.22 -3.50 -15.33
N SER A 720 10.62 -2.27 -15.70
CA SER A 720 11.84 -1.64 -15.18
C SER A 720 11.77 -1.16 -13.73
N ALA A 721 10.58 -1.20 -13.11
CA ALA A 721 10.29 -0.79 -11.73
C ALA A 721 10.60 0.68 -11.40
N CYS A 722 10.60 0.98 -10.10
CA CYS A 722 10.77 2.28 -9.47
C CYS A 722 12.19 2.87 -9.60
N GLU A 723 12.52 3.87 -8.78
CA GLU A 723 13.85 4.47 -8.75
C GLU A 723 14.92 3.56 -8.17
N ALA A 724 14.55 2.52 -7.41
CA ALA A 724 15.43 1.40 -7.04
C ALA A 724 15.62 0.39 -8.18
N GLY A 725 14.88 0.53 -9.28
CA GLY A 725 15.06 -0.21 -10.52
C GLY A 725 16.39 0.05 -11.21
N GLU A 726 16.92 -0.97 -11.88
CA GLU A 726 18.28 -0.96 -12.42
C GLU A 726 18.47 0.08 -13.54
N LEU A 727 17.48 0.22 -14.44
CA LEU A 727 17.52 1.21 -15.51
C LEU A 727 17.51 2.64 -14.96
N TYR A 728 16.65 2.92 -13.97
CA TYR A 728 16.58 4.25 -13.34
C TYR A 728 17.90 4.58 -12.64
N ARG A 729 18.48 3.63 -11.89
CA ARG A 729 19.81 3.79 -11.27
C ARG A 729 20.92 3.97 -12.30
N ALA A 730 20.88 3.27 -13.43
CA ALA A 730 21.85 3.46 -14.51
C ALA A 730 21.77 4.85 -15.16
N LEU A 731 20.57 5.43 -15.26
CA LEU A 731 20.37 6.81 -15.73
C LEU A 731 20.77 7.88 -14.69
N LEU A 732 20.62 7.60 -13.39
CA LEU A 732 21.14 8.45 -12.31
C LEU A 732 22.67 8.41 -12.20
N GLU A 733 23.27 7.26 -12.49
CA GLU A 733 24.72 7.04 -12.50
C GLU A 733 25.37 7.41 -13.86
N ASP A 734 24.62 8.05 -14.78
CA ASP A 734 24.97 8.41 -16.16
C ASP A 734 25.83 7.34 -16.88
N LYS A 735 25.36 6.09 -16.85
CA LYS A 735 26.06 4.95 -17.48
C LYS A 735 26.21 5.12 -19.00
N PRO A 736 27.25 4.49 -19.61
CA PRO A 736 27.42 4.47 -21.06
C PRO A 736 26.19 3.95 -21.82
N GLU A 737 25.94 4.51 -23.00
CA GLU A 737 24.76 4.18 -23.84
C GLU A 737 24.68 2.68 -24.20
N ASP A 738 25.81 1.98 -24.36
CA ASP A 738 25.82 0.53 -24.62
C ASP A 738 25.33 -0.29 -23.41
N GLU A 739 25.58 0.19 -22.19
CA GLU A 739 25.03 -0.41 -20.97
C GLU A 739 23.53 -0.12 -20.85
N ILE A 740 23.10 1.13 -21.10
CA ILE A 740 21.67 1.51 -21.13
C ILE A 740 20.90 0.67 -22.16
N GLN A 741 21.43 0.51 -23.39
CA GLN A 741 20.85 -0.33 -24.44
C GLN A 741 20.68 -1.79 -23.98
N ARG A 742 21.69 -2.36 -23.32
CA ARG A 742 21.65 -3.72 -22.77
C ARG A 742 20.55 -3.86 -21.71
N LEU A 743 20.40 -2.87 -20.84
CA LEU A 743 19.37 -2.84 -19.81
C LEU A 743 17.96 -2.73 -20.41
N VAL A 744 17.70 -1.76 -21.28
CA VAL A 744 16.40 -1.57 -21.95
C VAL A 744 15.98 -2.82 -22.74
N SER A 745 16.94 -3.54 -23.31
CA SER A 745 16.67 -4.79 -24.04
C SER A 745 16.12 -5.92 -23.16
N PHE A 746 16.45 -5.94 -21.86
CA PHE A 746 16.00 -6.96 -20.91
C PHE A 746 14.55 -6.78 -20.44
N TYR A 747 14.01 -5.56 -20.49
CA TYR A 747 12.65 -5.26 -20.05
C TYR A 747 11.63 -5.38 -21.19
N ASP A 748 10.40 -5.80 -20.89
CA ASP A 748 9.30 -5.85 -21.86
C ASP A 748 8.54 -4.52 -21.92
N TYR A 749 8.48 -3.79 -20.80
CA TYR A 749 8.00 -2.42 -20.71
C TYR A 749 8.86 -1.60 -19.73
N LEU A 750 8.84 -0.28 -19.87
CA LEU A 750 9.55 0.65 -18.97
C LEU A 750 8.55 1.39 -18.09
N GLU A 751 8.95 1.72 -16.87
CA GLU A 751 8.14 2.47 -15.91
C GLU A 751 8.64 3.91 -15.72
N ILE A 752 7.69 4.81 -15.54
CA ILE A 752 7.89 6.17 -15.05
C ILE A 752 6.91 6.44 -13.91
N GLN A 753 7.35 7.21 -12.92
CA GLN A 753 6.56 7.48 -11.71
C GLN A 753 6.28 8.98 -11.54
N PRO A 754 5.21 9.35 -10.80
CA PRO A 754 4.98 10.72 -10.36
C PRO A 754 6.23 11.35 -9.74
N VAL A 755 6.44 12.64 -9.99
CA VAL A 755 7.59 13.40 -9.48
C VAL A 755 7.64 13.38 -7.96
N GLY A 756 6.45 13.38 -7.32
CA GLY A 756 6.30 13.24 -5.88
C GLY A 756 6.94 11.97 -5.31
N ASN A 757 6.93 10.85 -6.02
CA ASN A 757 7.54 9.59 -5.56
C ASN A 757 9.06 9.77 -5.31
N ASN A 758 9.71 10.55 -6.19
CA ASN A 758 11.16 10.75 -6.21
C ASN A 758 11.63 12.08 -5.61
N ALA A 759 10.71 12.89 -5.05
CA ALA A 759 11.02 14.21 -4.50
C ALA A 759 12.08 14.18 -3.38
N PHE A 760 12.20 13.05 -2.65
CA PHE A 760 13.23 12.86 -1.62
C PHE A 760 14.67 12.94 -2.16
N MET A 761 14.88 12.76 -3.47
CA MET A 761 16.22 12.87 -4.08
C MET A 761 16.76 14.29 -4.05
N ILE A 762 15.90 15.30 -4.16
CA ILE A 762 16.27 16.73 -4.26
C ILE A 762 17.04 17.20 -3.01
N GLU A 763 16.70 16.64 -1.84
CA GLU A 763 17.36 16.97 -0.57
C GLU A 763 18.42 15.92 -0.16
N SER A 764 18.69 14.93 -1.01
CA SER A 764 19.54 13.78 -0.68
C SER A 764 21.01 14.06 -1.03
N PRO A 765 21.95 14.02 -0.07
CA PRO A 765 23.38 14.15 -0.35
C PRO A 765 23.97 12.95 -1.11
N LYS A 766 23.15 11.97 -1.52
CA LYS A 766 23.55 10.86 -2.41
C LYS A 766 23.24 11.14 -3.89
N HIS A 767 22.50 12.21 -4.19
CA HIS A 767 21.95 12.50 -5.52
C HIS A 767 22.27 13.94 -5.94
N GLU A 768 23.55 14.30 -5.90
CA GLU A 768 24.07 15.65 -6.21
C GLU A 768 23.64 16.18 -7.59
N ASN A 769 23.33 15.28 -8.54
CA ASN A 769 22.84 15.62 -9.88
C ASN A 769 21.35 15.99 -9.92
N ILE A 770 20.58 15.78 -8.84
CA ILE A 770 19.13 16.02 -8.75
C ILE A 770 18.88 17.17 -7.79
N ASN A 771 18.65 18.37 -8.33
CA ASN A 771 18.55 19.61 -7.55
C ASN A 771 17.15 20.25 -7.63
N SER A 772 16.26 19.68 -8.44
CA SER A 772 14.92 20.20 -8.70
C SER A 772 13.95 19.11 -9.16
N GLU A 773 12.65 19.42 -9.12
CA GLU A 773 11.62 18.59 -9.76
C GLU A 773 11.83 18.44 -11.27
N GLU A 774 12.50 19.40 -11.92
CA GLU A 774 12.72 19.36 -13.38
C GLU A 774 13.76 18.31 -13.76
N ASP A 775 14.73 18.03 -12.89
CA ASP A 775 15.71 16.96 -13.09
C ASP A 775 15.03 15.58 -13.04
N ILE A 776 14.08 15.39 -12.11
CA ILE A 776 13.23 14.19 -12.04
C ILE A 776 12.37 14.05 -13.30
N LYS A 777 11.74 15.14 -13.76
CA LYS A 777 10.97 15.17 -15.02
C LYS A 777 11.86 14.83 -16.22
N GLU A 778 13.12 15.26 -16.26
CA GLU A 778 14.05 14.92 -17.34
C GLU A 778 14.47 13.45 -17.30
N ILE A 779 14.59 12.80 -16.13
CA ILE A 779 14.79 11.32 -16.09
C ILE A 779 13.58 10.61 -16.69
N ASN A 780 12.35 11.01 -16.32
CA ASN A 780 11.14 10.46 -16.94
C ASN A 780 11.13 10.69 -18.46
N ARG A 781 11.56 11.87 -18.95
CA ARG A 781 11.74 12.12 -20.40
C ARG A 781 12.84 11.26 -21.02
N LYS A 782 13.98 11.01 -20.36
CA LYS A 782 15.01 10.07 -20.81
C LYS A 782 14.41 8.66 -20.99
N ILE A 783 13.66 8.16 -20.00
CA ILE A 783 13.00 6.83 -20.07
C ILE A 783 11.96 6.79 -21.20
N VAL A 784 11.14 7.83 -21.39
CA VAL A 784 10.20 7.92 -22.51
C VAL A 784 10.92 7.85 -23.87
N ARG A 785 12.00 8.63 -24.05
CA ARG A 785 12.82 8.59 -25.28
C ARG A 785 13.43 7.21 -25.52
N LEU A 786 13.89 6.51 -24.47
CA LEU A 786 14.39 5.13 -24.60
C LEU A 786 13.28 4.17 -25.05
N GLY A 787 12.06 4.31 -24.52
CA GLY A 787 10.89 3.55 -24.97
C GLY A 787 10.61 3.75 -26.46
N GLU A 788 10.67 5.00 -26.94
CA GLU A 788 10.50 5.34 -28.35
C GLU A 788 11.61 4.76 -29.24
N ILE A 789 12.88 4.91 -28.84
CA ILE A 789 14.06 4.44 -29.60
C ILE A 789 14.07 2.91 -29.72
N TYR A 790 13.77 2.21 -28.63
CA TYR A 790 13.85 0.74 -28.56
C TYR A 790 12.48 0.05 -28.76
N ASN A 791 11.44 0.81 -29.11
CA ASN A 791 10.06 0.35 -29.33
C ASN A 791 9.51 -0.49 -28.14
N LYS A 792 9.75 0.00 -26.92
CA LYS A 792 9.23 -0.55 -25.67
C LYS A 792 8.07 0.33 -25.18
N PRO A 793 6.91 -0.24 -24.81
CA PRO A 793 5.86 0.55 -24.17
C PRO A 793 6.36 1.14 -22.85
N VAL A 794 5.98 2.39 -22.58
CA VAL A 794 6.30 3.09 -21.33
C VAL A 794 5.02 3.31 -20.57
N ALA A 795 4.95 2.82 -19.34
CA ALA A 795 3.78 2.86 -18.48
C ALA A 795 4.01 3.80 -17.29
N ALA A 796 3.03 4.64 -17.00
CA ALA A 796 3.03 5.47 -15.80
C ALA A 796 2.36 4.73 -14.64
N THR A 797 3.13 4.41 -13.60
CA THR A 797 2.70 3.64 -12.43
C THR A 797 2.74 4.49 -11.17
N CYS A 798 1.90 4.17 -10.17
CA CYS A 798 1.88 4.94 -8.92
C CYS A 798 2.81 4.41 -7.83
N ASP A 799 3.18 3.11 -7.89
CA ASP A 799 3.91 2.43 -6.83
C ASP A 799 3.16 2.55 -5.49
N VAL A 800 1.93 2.03 -5.54
CA VAL A 800 0.90 2.25 -4.51
C VAL A 800 1.27 1.48 -3.25
N HIS A 801 1.34 2.17 -2.12
CA HIS A 801 1.54 1.58 -0.79
C HIS A 801 0.34 1.80 0.14
N PHE A 802 -0.55 2.74 -0.21
CA PHE A 802 -1.76 3.09 0.54
C PHE A 802 -2.89 3.59 -0.37
N LEU A 803 -4.13 3.67 0.13
CA LEU A 803 -5.30 3.90 -0.71
C LEU A 803 -5.58 5.40 -0.96
N ASP A 804 -5.62 6.18 0.12
CA ASP A 804 -5.89 7.62 0.08
C ASP A 804 -4.75 8.43 0.73
N PRO A 805 -4.55 9.72 0.35
CA PRO A 805 -3.40 10.50 0.79
C PRO A 805 -3.23 10.59 2.33
N GLU A 806 -4.32 10.58 3.08
CA GLU A 806 -4.30 10.59 4.55
C GLU A 806 -3.78 9.29 5.21
N ASP A 807 -3.76 8.17 4.48
CA ASP A 807 -3.31 6.86 4.99
C ASP A 807 -1.79 6.78 5.18
N GLU A 808 -1.03 7.77 4.68
CA GLU A 808 0.44 7.89 4.85
C GLU A 808 0.86 7.75 6.32
N ILE A 809 0.00 8.21 7.24
CA ILE A 809 0.27 8.18 8.67
C ILE A 809 0.51 6.77 9.20
N TYR A 810 -0.15 5.75 8.66
CA TYR A 810 0.06 4.36 9.06
C TYR A 810 1.45 3.89 8.61
N ARG A 811 1.81 4.15 7.34
CA ARG A 811 3.12 3.80 6.77
C ARG A 811 4.26 4.51 7.52
N ARG A 812 4.14 5.82 7.77
CA ARG A 812 5.10 6.61 8.56
C ARG A 812 5.37 6.00 9.93
N ILE A 813 4.32 5.60 10.65
CA ILE A 813 4.45 5.02 11.99
C ILE A 813 5.15 3.66 11.93
N ILE A 814 4.76 2.80 10.97
CA ILE A 814 5.35 1.47 10.76
C ILE A 814 6.83 1.57 10.36
N MET A 815 7.18 2.43 9.40
CA MET A 815 8.57 2.70 9.01
C MET A 815 9.40 3.28 10.17
N THR A 816 8.83 4.16 11.00
CA THR A 816 9.51 4.64 12.22
C THR A 816 9.75 3.49 13.20
N GLY A 817 8.80 2.57 13.35
CA GLY A 817 8.93 1.34 14.14
C GLY A 817 10.05 0.41 13.63
N LYS A 818 10.25 0.33 12.30
CA LYS A 818 11.33 -0.40 11.62
C LYS A 818 12.68 0.35 11.65
N GLY A 819 12.72 1.59 12.14
CA GLY A 819 13.94 2.37 12.41
C GLY A 819 14.35 3.36 11.31
N PHE A 820 13.47 3.66 10.34
CA PHE A 820 13.72 4.67 9.32
C PHE A 820 13.70 6.08 9.93
N LYS A 821 14.76 6.87 9.68
CA LYS A 821 14.95 8.21 10.28
C LYS A 821 14.24 9.32 9.50
N ASP A 822 13.95 9.04 8.25
CA ASP A 822 13.32 9.87 7.23
C ASP A 822 11.83 9.57 7.07
N ALA A 823 11.26 8.67 7.88
CA ALA A 823 9.86 8.23 7.81
C ALA A 823 8.83 9.38 7.89
N ASP A 824 9.19 10.54 8.45
CA ASP A 824 8.34 11.74 8.43
C ASP A 824 8.11 12.34 7.03
N LYS A 825 9.04 12.10 6.09
CA LYS A 825 9.00 12.61 4.71
C LYS A 825 8.49 11.52 3.76
N GLN A 826 7.27 11.03 4.01
CA GLN A 826 6.64 10.03 3.14
C GLN A 826 6.47 10.56 1.72
N ALA A 827 6.81 9.73 0.73
CA ALA A 827 6.41 9.93 -0.64
C ALA A 827 4.88 9.73 -0.77
N PRO A 828 4.19 10.45 -1.68
CA PRO A 828 2.76 10.33 -1.93
C PRO A 828 2.44 9.07 -2.76
N LEU A 829 2.64 7.90 -2.15
CA LEU A 829 2.46 6.56 -2.74
C LEU A 829 1.01 6.05 -2.62
N PHE A 830 0.04 6.93 -2.90
CA PHE A 830 -1.39 6.56 -2.90
C PHE A 830 -1.89 6.14 -4.28
N LEU A 831 -2.95 5.33 -4.32
CA LEU A 831 -3.65 4.98 -5.57
C LEU A 831 -4.28 6.23 -6.18
N ARG A 832 -3.65 6.81 -7.21
CA ARG A 832 -4.16 8.00 -7.93
C ARG A 832 -5.35 7.66 -8.83
N THR A 833 -6.18 8.64 -9.19
CA THR A 833 -7.16 8.53 -10.29
C THR A 833 -6.49 8.71 -11.66
N THR A 834 -7.19 8.38 -12.75
CA THR A 834 -6.69 8.58 -14.12
C THR A 834 -6.43 10.06 -14.41
N GLU A 835 -7.30 10.96 -13.94
CA GLU A 835 -7.16 12.41 -14.13
C GLU A 835 -5.97 12.98 -13.32
N GLU A 836 -5.76 12.51 -12.09
CA GLU A 836 -4.60 12.88 -11.28
C GLU A 836 -3.29 12.49 -11.99
N MET A 837 -3.22 11.30 -12.60
CA MET A 837 -2.05 10.87 -13.37
C MET A 837 -1.88 11.63 -14.70
N LEU A 838 -2.95 11.88 -15.45
CA LEU A 838 -2.87 12.70 -16.67
C LEU A 838 -2.37 14.12 -16.38
N LYS A 839 -2.77 14.70 -15.24
CA LYS A 839 -2.28 15.99 -14.75
C LYS A 839 -0.81 15.94 -14.34
N GLU A 840 -0.41 14.89 -13.61
CA GLU A 840 0.98 14.67 -13.20
C GLU A 840 1.94 14.62 -14.40
N PHE A 841 1.60 13.85 -15.43
CA PHE A 841 2.45 13.65 -16.61
C PHE A 841 2.24 14.69 -17.74
N ALA A 842 1.45 15.74 -17.51
CA ALA A 842 1.14 16.76 -18.52
C ALA A 842 2.37 17.47 -19.11
N TYR A 843 3.52 17.46 -18.41
CA TYR A 843 4.80 18.01 -18.89
C TYR A 843 5.43 17.21 -20.05
N LEU A 844 4.90 16.02 -20.37
CA LEU A 844 5.27 15.24 -21.57
C LEU A 844 4.49 15.69 -22.83
N GLY A 845 3.47 16.54 -22.67
CA GLY A 845 2.49 16.85 -23.70
C GLY A 845 1.29 15.91 -23.66
N SER A 846 0.10 16.40 -24.04
CA SER A 846 -1.18 15.72 -23.82
C SER A 846 -1.28 14.33 -24.45
N GLU A 847 -0.77 14.16 -25.66
CA GLU A 847 -0.81 12.87 -26.37
C GLU A 847 0.10 11.84 -25.69
N LYS A 848 1.35 12.22 -25.35
CA LYS A 848 2.30 11.32 -24.68
C LYS A 848 1.87 11.00 -23.26
N ALA A 849 1.30 11.95 -22.52
CA ALA A 849 0.73 11.72 -21.20
C ALA A 849 -0.41 10.69 -21.26
N TYR A 850 -1.32 10.80 -22.22
CA TYR A 850 -2.38 9.81 -22.43
C TYR A 850 -1.84 8.45 -22.89
N GLU A 851 -0.82 8.41 -23.76
CA GLU A 851 -0.16 7.18 -24.18
C GLU A 851 0.44 6.40 -22.99
N VAL A 852 1.20 7.07 -22.11
CA VAL A 852 1.88 6.40 -20.98
C VAL A 852 0.94 6.12 -19.80
N VAL A 853 -0.06 6.97 -19.55
CA VAL A 853 -1.01 6.80 -18.43
C VAL A 853 -2.15 5.86 -18.80
N VAL A 854 -2.68 5.89 -20.03
CA VAL A 854 -3.88 5.14 -20.41
C VAL A 854 -3.55 4.05 -21.43
N GLU A 855 -3.01 4.38 -22.60
CA GLU A 855 -2.88 3.42 -23.71
C GLU A 855 -1.94 2.25 -23.35
N ASN A 856 -0.72 2.54 -22.88
CA ASN A 856 0.27 1.52 -22.57
C ASN A 856 -0.09 0.70 -21.32
N THR A 857 -0.67 1.30 -20.28
CA THR A 857 -1.13 0.54 -19.09
C THR A 857 -2.25 -0.44 -19.48
N ASN A 858 -3.20 0.02 -20.30
CA ASN A 858 -4.27 -0.81 -20.82
C ASN A 858 -3.73 -1.91 -21.73
N ARG A 859 -2.78 -1.59 -22.61
CA ARG A 859 -2.16 -2.53 -23.54
C ARG A 859 -1.40 -3.65 -22.83
N ILE A 860 -0.68 -3.35 -21.75
CA ILE A 860 0.00 -4.36 -20.91
C ILE A 860 -1.05 -5.25 -20.23
N ALA A 861 -2.10 -4.66 -19.65
CA ALA A 861 -3.20 -5.42 -19.06
C ALA A 861 -3.91 -6.34 -20.06
N ASP A 862 -4.04 -5.95 -21.34
CA ASP A 862 -4.62 -6.79 -22.39
C ASP A 862 -3.74 -7.98 -22.79
N MET A 863 -2.45 -7.98 -22.43
CA MET A 863 -1.57 -9.13 -22.66
C MET A 863 -1.80 -10.26 -21.65
N VAL A 864 -2.44 -9.99 -20.51
CA VAL A 864 -2.57 -10.89 -19.38
C VAL A 864 -3.89 -11.67 -19.43
N ASP A 865 -3.82 -12.98 -19.34
CA ASP A 865 -4.98 -13.88 -19.25
C ASP A 865 -5.62 -13.82 -17.85
N VAL A 866 -6.90 -14.19 -17.72
CA VAL A 866 -7.51 -14.41 -16.40
C VAL A 866 -7.02 -15.74 -15.86
N ILE A 867 -6.32 -15.71 -14.72
CA ILE A 867 -5.73 -16.88 -14.05
C ILE A 867 -6.18 -16.95 -12.58
N GLU A 868 -6.17 -18.16 -12.02
CA GLU A 868 -6.42 -18.41 -10.60
C GLU A 868 -5.08 -18.54 -9.87
N PRO A 869 -4.91 -18.08 -8.62
CA PRO A 869 -3.61 -18.14 -7.94
C PRO A 869 -3.26 -19.57 -7.49
N VAL A 870 -4.26 -20.41 -7.31
CA VAL A 870 -4.16 -21.80 -6.89
C VAL A 870 -4.90 -22.67 -7.89
N ARG A 871 -4.57 -23.95 -7.97
CA ARG A 871 -5.27 -24.87 -8.87
C ARG A 871 -6.73 -25.06 -8.42
N PRO A 872 -7.67 -25.38 -9.33
CA PRO A 872 -9.03 -25.73 -8.95
C PRO A 872 -9.20 -27.19 -8.53
N ASP A 873 -8.24 -28.07 -8.89
CA ASP A 873 -8.35 -29.52 -8.72
C ASP A 873 -7.65 -30.04 -7.45
N LYS A 874 -8.20 -31.12 -6.90
CA LYS A 874 -7.69 -31.78 -5.71
C LYS A 874 -6.73 -32.91 -6.06
N CYS A 875 -5.52 -32.85 -5.52
CA CYS A 875 -4.44 -33.78 -5.79
C CYS A 875 -4.13 -34.60 -4.53
N ALA A 876 -4.84 -35.71 -4.34
CA ALA A 876 -4.64 -36.62 -3.22
C ALA A 876 -3.38 -37.51 -3.42
N PRO A 877 -2.61 -37.81 -2.36
CA PRO A 877 -1.50 -38.75 -2.44
C PRO A 877 -2.01 -40.18 -2.69
N VAL A 878 -1.21 -40.98 -3.41
CA VAL A 878 -1.51 -42.38 -3.72
C VAL A 878 -0.44 -43.28 -3.13
N ILE A 879 -0.85 -44.36 -2.47
CA ILE A 879 0.04 -45.44 -2.00
C ILE A 879 -0.45 -46.74 -2.63
N ASP A 880 0.45 -47.48 -3.28
CA ASP A 880 0.12 -48.74 -3.96
C ASP A 880 -0.55 -49.73 -2.99
N ASN A 881 -1.73 -50.23 -3.41
CA ASN A 881 -2.53 -51.21 -2.67
C ASN A 881 -2.93 -50.78 -1.24
N SER A 882 -3.09 -49.47 -0.98
CA SER A 882 -3.58 -48.93 0.31
C SER A 882 -4.81 -49.67 0.85
N ASP A 883 -5.76 -49.96 -0.03
CA ASP A 883 -7.08 -50.44 0.30
C ASP A 883 -7.01 -51.88 0.83
N GLY A 884 -6.32 -52.76 0.09
CA GLY A 884 -6.08 -54.15 0.51
C GLY A 884 -5.25 -54.24 1.78
N ILE A 885 -4.22 -53.39 1.93
CA ILE A 885 -3.40 -53.35 3.15
C ILE A 885 -4.25 -52.93 4.36
N LEU A 886 -5.14 -51.95 4.21
CA LEU A 886 -6.01 -51.49 5.31
C LEU A 886 -7.00 -52.59 5.72
N THR A 887 -7.67 -53.20 4.75
CA THR A 887 -8.56 -54.35 4.98
C THR A 887 -7.83 -55.48 5.70
N ASP A 888 -6.67 -55.92 5.20
CA ASP A 888 -5.91 -57.03 5.79
C ASP A 888 -5.51 -56.74 7.25
N ILE A 889 -5.04 -55.52 7.55
CA ILE A 889 -4.69 -55.11 8.92
C ILE A 889 -5.93 -55.17 9.83
N CYS A 890 -7.04 -54.56 9.40
CA CYS A 890 -8.22 -54.42 10.25
C CYS A 890 -8.92 -55.76 10.50
N HIS A 891 -9.07 -56.63 9.50
CA HIS A 891 -9.64 -57.97 9.70
C HIS A 891 -8.75 -58.83 10.59
N LYS A 892 -7.42 -58.82 10.35
CA LYS A 892 -6.48 -59.54 11.21
C LYS A 892 -6.61 -59.09 12.67
N ARG A 893 -6.67 -57.78 12.92
CA ARG A 893 -6.79 -57.24 14.28
C ARG A 893 -8.14 -57.55 14.92
N ALA A 894 -9.23 -57.49 14.15
CA ALA A 894 -10.56 -57.88 14.63
C ALA A 894 -10.58 -59.36 15.05
N HIS A 895 -9.96 -60.26 14.27
CA HIS A 895 -9.85 -61.67 14.63
C HIS A 895 -8.92 -61.94 15.82
N GLU A 896 -7.84 -61.18 15.99
CA GLU A 896 -6.97 -61.25 17.18
C GLU A 896 -7.72 -60.89 18.48
N LEU A 897 -8.72 -60.00 18.41
CA LEU A 897 -9.48 -59.51 19.57
C LEU A 897 -10.77 -60.28 19.81
N TYR A 898 -11.56 -60.53 18.77
CA TYR A 898 -12.90 -61.13 18.84
C TYR A 898 -12.98 -62.60 18.38
N GLY A 899 -11.84 -63.18 17.96
CA GLY A 899 -11.71 -64.58 17.55
C GLY A 899 -11.99 -64.85 16.06
N GLU A 900 -11.80 -66.09 15.62
CA GLU A 900 -11.97 -66.50 14.20
C GLU A 900 -13.37 -66.22 13.64
N LYS A 901 -14.41 -66.28 14.48
CA LYS A 901 -15.78 -65.95 14.09
C LYS A 901 -16.20 -64.65 14.76
N LEU A 902 -16.18 -63.56 13.99
CA LEU A 902 -16.58 -62.24 14.48
C LEU A 902 -18.06 -62.21 14.90
N PRO A 903 -18.42 -61.42 15.92
CA PRO A 903 -19.82 -61.07 16.20
C PRO A 903 -20.41 -60.22 15.07
N ALA A 904 -21.70 -60.38 14.77
CA ALA A 904 -22.38 -59.63 13.71
C ALA A 904 -22.22 -58.11 13.85
N ILE A 905 -22.33 -57.56 15.08
CA ILE A 905 -22.12 -56.12 15.36
C ILE A 905 -20.71 -55.65 14.95
N VAL A 906 -19.69 -56.50 15.11
CA VAL A 906 -18.29 -56.19 14.78
C VAL A 906 -18.07 -56.29 13.27
N GLU A 907 -18.56 -57.36 12.64
CA GLU A 907 -18.45 -57.62 11.20
C GLU A 907 -19.22 -56.56 10.39
N GLU A 908 -20.49 -56.30 10.73
CA GLU A 908 -21.32 -55.28 10.06
C GLU A 908 -20.75 -53.86 10.20
N ARG A 909 -20.20 -53.51 11.38
CA ARG A 909 -19.55 -52.21 11.58
C ARG A 909 -18.27 -52.10 10.75
N LEU A 910 -17.43 -53.14 10.76
CA LEU A 910 -16.15 -53.14 10.06
C LEU A 910 -16.34 -53.05 8.54
N GLU A 911 -17.21 -53.87 7.96
CA GLU A 911 -17.52 -53.86 6.53
C GLU A 911 -18.13 -52.52 6.08
N LYS A 912 -19.09 -51.97 6.84
CA LYS A 912 -19.69 -50.66 6.55
C LYS A 912 -18.65 -49.54 6.52
N GLU A 913 -17.78 -49.50 7.52
CA GLU A 913 -16.73 -48.47 7.62
C GLU A 913 -15.66 -48.64 6.53
N LEU A 914 -15.13 -49.85 6.32
CA LEU A 914 -14.13 -50.12 5.28
C LEU A 914 -14.67 -49.76 3.89
N HIS A 915 -15.91 -50.16 3.58
CA HIS A 915 -16.54 -49.81 2.31
C HIS A 915 -16.64 -48.30 2.10
N SER A 916 -17.05 -47.54 3.13
CA SER A 916 -17.12 -46.08 3.07
C SER A 916 -15.73 -45.42 2.92
N ILE A 917 -14.73 -45.89 3.66
CA ILE A 917 -13.37 -45.34 3.63
C ILE A 917 -12.70 -45.59 2.27
N ILE A 918 -12.86 -46.80 1.72
CA ILE A 918 -12.27 -47.20 0.43
C ILE A 918 -13.02 -46.54 -0.73
N SER A 919 -14.36 -46.54 -0.74
CA SER A 919 -15.13 -45.94 -1.85
C SER A 919 -14.93 -44.43 -2.00
N ASN A 920 -14.59 -43.73 -0.92
CA ASN A 920 -14.27 -42.30 -0.93
C ASN A 920 -12.75 -42.01 -1.03
N GLY A 921 -11.90 -43.02 -1.24
CA GLY A 921 -10.45 -42.85 -1.46
C GLY A 921 -9.64 -42.49 -0.22
N PHE A 922 -10.20 -42.63 0.98
CA PHE A 922 -9.56 -42.22 2.24
C PHE A 922 -8.66 -43.29 2.87
N ALA A 923 -8.58 -44.49 2.31
CA ALA A 923 -7.74 -45.58 2.82
C ALA A 923 -6.26 -45.21 2.91
N VAL A 924 -5.75 -44.40 1.97
CA VAL A 924 -4.37 -43.89 1.98
C VAL A 924 -4.06 -43.13 3.28
N MET A 925 -4.96 -42.25 3.74
CA MET A 925 -4.79 -41.50 5.00
C MET A 925 -4.68 -42.40 6.23
N TYR A 926 -5.52 -43.44 6.30
CA TYR A 926 -5.46 -44.41 7.39
C TYR A 926 -4.12 -45.16 7.41
N ILE A 927 -3.60 -45.56 6.25
CA ILE A 927 -2.29 -46.22 6.14
C ILE A 927 -1.14 -45.29 6.53
N ILE A 928 -1.21 -44.00 6.18
CA ILE A 928 -0.20 -43.01 6.60
C ILE A 928 -0.20 -42.83 8.12
N ALA A 929 -1.37 -42.61 8.72
CA ALA A 929 -1.53 -42.44 10.15
C ALA A 929 -1.06 -43.69 10.92
N GLN A 930 -1.45 -44.88 10.45
CA GLN A 930 -1.01 -46.17 11.01
C GLN A 930 0.52 -46.32 10.98
N LYS A 931 1.18 -45.97 9.87
CA LYS A 931 2.65 -46.02 9.75
C LYS A 931 3.33 -45.06 10.74
N LEU A 932 2.81 -43.84 10.89
CA LEU A 932 3.33 -42.86 11.82
C LEU A 932 3.22 -43.32 13.28
N VAL A 933 2.04 -43.84 13.68
CA VAL A 933 1.82 -44.37 15.04
C VAL A 933 2.74 -45.57 15.31
N TRP A 934 2.80 -46.55 14.41
CA TRP A 934 3.63 -47.74 14.60
C TRP A 934 5.11 -47.41 14.67
N LYS A 935 5.61 -46.47 13.85
CA LYS A 935 7.01 -46.02 13.89
C LYS A 935 7.35 -45.35 15.23
N SER A 936 6.45 -44.53 15.77
CA SER A 936 6.60 -43.89 17.08
C SER A 936 6.67 -44.92 18.21
N VAL A 937 5.75 -45.89 18.22
CA VAL A 937 5.71 -46.95 19.23
C VAL A 937 6.94 -47.87 19.14
N GLU A 938 7.42 -48.19 17.94
CA GLU A 938 8.68 -48.91 17.72
C GLU A 938 9.88 -48.16 18.30
N ASP A 939 9.93 -46.83 18.15
CA ASP A 939 10.99 -45.97 18.70
C ASP A 939 10.80 -45.64 20.20
N GLY A 940 9.79 -46.24 20.85
CA GLY A 940 9.56 -46.15 22.29
C GLY A 940 8.68 -44.99 22.75
N TYR A 941 8.02 -44.29 21.83
CA TYR A 941 7.12 -43.16 22.13
C TYR A 941 5.66 -43.52 21.81
N LEU A 942 4.81 -43.52 22.84
CA LEU A 942 3.37 -43.71 22.65
C LEU A 942 2.73 -42.49 21.96
N VAL A 943 1.54 -42.69 21.38
CA VAL A 943 0.81 -41.65 20.63
C VAL A 943 -0.59 -41.51 21.20
N GLY A 944 -0.95 -40.31 21.64
CA GLY A 944 -2.26 -40.00 22.18
C GLY A 944 -3.31 -39.88 21.08
N SER A 945 -4.46 -40.51 21.30
CA SER A 945 -5.64 -40.39 20.43
C SER A 945 -6.27 -39.00 20.54
N ARG A 946 -6.71 -38.42 19.41
CA ARG A 946 -7.32 -37.08 19.37
C ARG A 946 -8.38 -36.97 18.27
N GLY A 947 -9.27 -35.99 18.41
CA GLY A 947 -10.15 -35.57 17.31
C GLY A 947 -11.26 -36.58 16.97
N SER A 948 -11.81 -36.43 15.77
CA SER A 948 -12.99 -37.21 15.36
C SER A 948 -12.68 -38.65 14.89
N VAL A 949 -11.41 -38.99 14.67
CA VAL A 949 -10.98 -40.34 14.21
C VAL A 949 -11.32 -41.44 15.22
N GLY A 950 -11.43 -41.11 16.51
CA GLY A 950 -11.91 -42.01 17.58
C GLY A 950 -13.34 -42.54 17.40
N SER A 951 -14.10 -42.03 16.42
CA SER A 951 -15.42 -42.55 16.05
C SER A 951 -15.39 -43.65 14.98
N SER A 952 -14.22 -43.97 14.40
CA SER A 952 -14.03 -45.06 13.44
C SER A 952 -13.49 -46.32 14.10
N PHE A 953 -14.24 -47.42 13.97
CA PHE A 953 -13.81 -48.75 14.38
C PHE A 953 -12.66 -49.28 13.49
N VAL A 954 -12.63 -48.90 12.21
CA VAL A 954 -11.48 -49.16 11.31
C VAL A 954 -10.22 -48.50 11.87
N ALA A 955 -10.29 -47.27 12.40
CA ALA A 955 -9.15 -46.63 13.03
C ALA A 955 -8.67 -47.37 14.30
N THR A 956 -9.60 -47.90 15.11
CA THR A 956 -9.27 -48.75 16.26
C THR A 956 -8.56 -50.03 15.81
N MET A 957 -9.07 -50.71 14.78
CA MET A 957 -8.50 -51.97 14.27
C MET A 957 -7.18 -51.76 13.50
N ALA A 958 -6.97 -50.60 12.88
CA ALA A 958 -5.69 -50.21 12.29
C ALA A 958 -4.63 -49.84 13.34
N GLY A 959 -5.02 -49.61 14.60
CA GLY A 959 -4.14 -49.13 15.67
C GLY A 959 -3.76 -47.66 15.51
N ILE A 960 -4.66 -46.84 14.93
CA ILE A 960 -4.51 -45.38 14.80
C ILE A 960 -5.05 -44.68 16.06
N THR A 961 -6.07 -45.27 16.70
CA THR A 961 -6.69 -44.75 17.92
C THR A 961 -6.95 -45.87 18.93
N GLU A 962 -6.87 -45.54 20.21
CA GLU A 962 -7.20 -46.40 21.34
C GLU A 962 -8.70 -46.38 21.67
N VAL A 963 -9.46 -45.43 21.11
CA VAL A 963 -10.91 -45.32 21.33
C VAL A 963 -11.62 -46.41 20.53
N ASN A 964 -12.40 -47.26 21.20
CA ASN A 964 -13.26 -48.25 20.57
C ASN A 964 -14.70 -47.70 20.47
N PRO A 965 -15.21 -47.33 19.28
CA PRO A 965 -16.49 -46.66 19.12
C PRO A 965 -17.71 -47.59 19.13
N LEU A 966 -17.53 -48.91 19.29
CA LEU A 966 -18.65 -49.84 19.44
C LEU A 966 -19.46 -49.53 20.71
N PRO A 967 -20.71 -50.02 20.82
CA PRO A 967 -21.46 -49.98 22.07
C PRO A 967 -20.69 -50.66 23.22
N PRO A 968 -20.95 -50.28 24.48
CA PRO A 968 -20.35 -50.92 25.66
C PRO A 968 -20.45 -52.45 25.60
N HIS A 969 -19.33 -53.13 25.83
CA HIS A 969 -19.28 -54.60 25.81
C HIS A 969 -18.15 -55.16 26.67
N TYR A 970 -18.33 -56.39 27.14
CA TYR A 970 -17.26 -57.16 27.75
C TYR A 970 -16.51 -57.97 26.68
N LEU A 971 -15.19 -58.10 26.82
CA LEU A 971 -14.35 -58.93 25.95
C LEU A 971 -13.41 -59.82 26.77
N CYS A 972 -13.30 -61.11 26.44
CA CYS A 972 -12.38 -62.02 27.11
C CYS A 972 -11.08 -62.22 26.30
N PRO A 973 -9.91 -61.78 26.81
CA PRO A 973 -8.64 -61.87 26.08
C PRO A 973 -8.08 -63.30 25.95
N LYS A 974 -8.76 -64.31 26.50
CA LYS A 974 -8.30 -65.72 26.51
C LYS A 974 -9.14 -66.67 25.68
N CYS A 975 -10.46 -66.47 25.63
CA CYS A 975 -11.38 -67.37 24.94
C CYS A 975 -12.34 -66.67 23.97
N TYR A 976 -12.12 -65.38 23.73
CA TYR A 976 -12.90 -64.56 22.79
C TYR A 976 -14.41 -64.48 23.09
N TYR A 977 -14.81 -64.86 24.31
CA TYR A 977 -16.16 -64.57 24.81
C TYR A 977 -16.40 -63.06 24.81
N VAL A 978 -17.56 -62.66 24.31
CA VAL A 978 -17.98 -61.26 24.16
C VAL A 978 -19.45 -61.12 24.55
N ASP A 979 -19.80 -60.01 25.16
CA ASP A 979 -21.17 -59.72 25.62
C ASP A 979 -21.54 -58.26 25.32
N PHE A 980 -22.42 -58.08 24.33
CA PHE A 980 -23.10 -56.82 23.98
C PHE A 980 -24.55 -56.79 24.49
N ASP A 981 -25.10 -57.93 24.90
CA ASP A 981 -26.53 -58.21 24.83
C ASP A 981 -27.18 -58.55 26.17
N SER A 982 -26.40 -58.83 27.22
CA SER A 982 -26.97 -59.07 28.54
C SER A 982 -27.70 -57.84 29.08
N GLU A 983 -28.73 -58.06 29.90
CA GLU A 983 -29.46 -56.98 30.59
C GLU A 983 -28.54 -56.07 31.43
N GLU A 984 -27.42 -56.61 31.90
CA GLU A 984 -26.38 -55.86 32.60
C GLU A 984 -25.67 -54.88 31.66
N VAL A 985 -25.22 -55.32 30.47
CA VAL A 985 -24.56 -54.46 29.48
C VAL A 985 -25.55 -53.44 28.90
N LYS A 986 -26.78 -53.85 28.61
CA LYS A 986 -27.86 -52.97 28.11
C LYS A 986 -28.22 -51.84 29.07
N ALA A 987 -28.01 -52.00 30.39
CA ALA A 987 -28.19 -50.92 31.36
C ALA A 987 -27.18 -49.76 31.21
N TYR A 988 -26.11 -49.95 30.43
CA TYR A 988 -25.07 -48.97 30.12
C TYR A 988 -25.12 -48.49 28.65
N ALA A 989 -26.15 -48.83 27.86
CA ALA A 989 -26.33 -48.27 26.52
C ALA A 989 -26.38 -46.73 26.55
N GLY A 990 -25.70 -46.04 25.62
CA GLY A 990 -25.50 -44.60 25.68
C GLY A 990 -24.54 -44.11 26.79
N ARG A 991 -23.72 -44.99 27.36
CA ARG A 991 -22.60 -44.68 28.28
C ARG A 991 -21.30 -45.33 27.76
N ALA A 992 -20.24 -45.31 28.56
CA ALA A 992 -18.97 -45.95 28.22
C ALA A 992 -18.79 -47.31 28.91
N GLY A 993 -18.11 -48.25 28.25
CA GLY A 993 -17.78 -49.56 28.79
C GLY A 993 -16.92 -49.50 30.05
N CYS A 994 -16.11 -48.45 30.22
CA CYS A 994 -15.34 -48.22 31.44
C CYS A 994 -16.22 -48.01 32.69
N ASP A 995 -17.48 -47.58 32.54
CA ASP A 995 -18.46 -47.43 33.64
C ASP A 995 -19.02 -48.76 34.14
N MET A 996 -18.87 -49.85 33.36
CA MET A 996 -19.36 -51.18 33.73
C MET A 996 -18.55 -51.78 34.90
N PRO A 997 -19.15 -52.62 35.76
CA PRO A 997 -18.42 -53.26 36.85
C PRO A 997 -17.37 -54.27 36.34
N ASP A 998 -16.40 -54.60 37.18
CA ASP A 998 -15.42 -55.64 36.83
C ASP A 998 -16.05 -57.04 36.94
N LYS A 999 -15.83 -57.88 35.93
CA LYS A 999 -16.51 -59.16 35.78
C LYS A 999 -15.55 -60.24 35.26
N ASN A 1000 -15.71 -61.47 35.73
CA ASN A 1000 -14.96 -62.62 35.23
C ASN A 1000 -15.72 -63.31 34.09
N CYS A 1001 -14.99 -63.82 33.10
CA CYS A 1001 -15.54 -64.51 31.95
C CYS A 1001 -16.36 -65.74 32.38
N PRO A 1002 -17.62 -65.88 31.96
CA PRO A 1002 -18.46 -67.03 32.33
C PRO A 1002 -17.98 -68.35 31.71
N VAL A 1003 -17.11 -68.30 30.69
CA VAL A 1003 -16.57 -69.48 29.99
C VAL A 1003 -15.25 -69.96 30.60
N CYS A 1004 -14.30 -69.06 30.88
CA CYS A 1004 -12.94 -69.43 31.30
C CYS A 1004 -12.43 -68.75 32.59
N ALA A 1005 -13.32 -68.08 33.34
CA ALA A 1005 -13.07 -67.39 34.61
C ALA A 1005 -11.95 -66.31 34.60
N THR A 1006 -11.42 -65.96 33.42
CA THR A 1006 -10.44 -64.89 33.25
C THR A 1006 -11.15 -63.53 33.34
N PRO A 1007 -10.58 -62.50 34.01
CA PRO A 1007 -11.14 -61.16 34.02
C PRO A 1007 -11.46 -60.67 32.59
N LEU A 1008 -12.62 -60.01 32.44
CA LEU A 1008 -13.07 -59.43 31.18
C LEU A 1008 -12.51 -58.00 31.05
N SER A 1009 -12.04 -57.66 29.85
CA SER A 1009 -11.87 -56.28 29.43
C SER A 1009 -13.23 -55.63 29.25
N LYS A 1010 -13.29 -54.30 29.38
CA LYS A 1010 -14.51 -53.50 29.26
C LYS A 1010 -14.26 -52.43 28.20
N GLU A 1011 -14.98 -52.52 27.11
CA GLU A 1011 -14.70 -51.78 25.87
C GLU A 1011 -15.95 -51.05 25.37
N GLY A 1012 -15.79 -50.12 24.43
CA GLY A 1012 -16.88 -49.45 23.74
C GLY A 1012 -17.31 -48.12 24.35
N PHE A 1013 -17.47 -47.09 23.50
CA PHE A 1013 -17.91 -45.73 23.87
C PHE A 1013 -19.20 -45.28 23.16
N ASP A 1014 -19.85 -46.16 22.40
CA ASP A 1014 -21.12 -45.91 21.68
C ASP A 1014 -21.08 -44.70 20.72
N ILE A 1015 -20.01 -44.60 19.92
CA ILE A 1015 -19.74 -43.43 19.06
C ILE A 1015 -20.14 -43.73 17.59
N PRO A 1016 -21.02 -42.90 16.98
CA PRO A 1016 -21.43 -43.08 15.59
C PRO A 1016 -20.33 -42.65 14.61
N PHE A 1017 -20.04 -43.51 13.64
CA PHE A 1017 -19.03 -43.32 12.60
C PHE A 1017 -19.27 -42.07 11.75
N GLU A 1018 -20.54 -41.69 11.58
CA GLU A 1018 -20.98 -40.53 10.80
C GLU A 1018 -20.47 -39.19 11.36
N THR A 1019 -19.99 -39.18 12.61
CA THR A 1019 -19.25 -38.05 13.21
C THR A 1019 -17.95 -37.75 12.44
N PHE A 1020 -17.31 -38.80 11.89
CA PHE A 1020 -16.06 -38.70 11.14
C PHE A 1020 -16.30 -38.26 9.69
N LEU A 1021 -17.00 -39.07 8.91
CA LEU A 1021 -17.12 -38.91 7.44
C LEU A 1021 -18.50 -38.41 6.95
N GLY A 1022 -19.39 -38.04 7.86
CA GLY A 1022 -20.78 -37.73 7.50
C GLY A 1022 -21.57 -38.99 7.12
N PHE A 1023 -22.74 -38.80 6.52
CA PHE A 1023 -23.62 -39.90 6.11
C PHE A 1023 -23.28 -40.45 4.72
N ASN A 1024 -22.70 -39.63 3.84
CA ASN A 1024 -22.42 -40.01 2.44
C ASN A 1024 -20.92 -40.14 2.13
N GLY A 1025 -20.02 -39.94 3.11
CA GLY A 1025 -18.58 -39.75 2.85
C GLY A 1025 -18.24 -38.35 2.35
N ASP A 1026 -19.20 -37.42 2.44
CA ASP A 1026 -19.15 -36.05 1.93
C ASP A 1026 -18.34 -35.08 2.81
N LYS A 1027 -17.94 -35.51 4.00
CA LYS A 1027 -17.03 -34.78 4.90
C LYS A 1027 -15.62 -35.35 4.79
N GLU A 1028 -14.66 -34.48 4.47
CA GLU A 1028 -13.23 -34.83 4.51
C GLU A 1028 -12.77 -35.16 5.94
N PRO A 1029 -12.04 -36.27 6.14
CA PRO A 1029 -11.54 -36.65 7.46
C PRO A 1029 -10.29 -35.86 7.87
N ASP A 1030 -10.28 -35.35 9.10
CA ASP A 1030 -9.07 -34.82 9.74
C ASP A 1030 -8.57 -35.85 10.78
N ILE A 1031 -7.35 -36.36 10.60
CA ILE A 1031 -6.73 -37.36 11.49
C ILE A 1031 -5.69 -36.66 12.37
N ASP A 1032 -6.16 -36.16 13.52
CA ASP A 1032 -5.31 -35.63 14.58
C ASP A 1032 -4.50 -36.76 15.27
N LEU A 1033 -3.19 -36.60 15.39
CA LEU A 1033 -2.34 -37.47 16.22
C LEU A 1033 -1.50 -36.64 17.19
N ASN A 1034 -1.63 -36.91 18.49
CA ASN A 1034 -0.79 -36.29 19.53
C ASN A 1034 0.46 -37.15 19.75
N PHE A 1035 1.59 -36.75 19.18
CA PHE A 1035 2.89 -37.33 19.49
C PHE A 1035 3.50 -36.63 20.71
N SER A 1036 4.41 -37.31 21.41
CA SER A 1036 5.25 -36.66 22.41
C SER A 1036 6.01 -35.48 21.80
N GLY A 1037 6.09 -34.35 22.52
CA GLY A 1037 6.82 -33.15 22.07
C GLY A 1037 8.29 -33.41 21.69
N GLU A 1038 8.94 -34.39 22.33
CA GLU A 1038 10.30 -34.82 21.98
C GLU A 1038 10.38 -35.56 20.64
N TYR A 1039 9.32 -36.27 20.27
CA TYR A 1039 9.28 -37.16 19.10
C TYR A 1039 8.71 -36.49 17.84
N GLN A 1040 7.90 -35.44 17.98
CA GLN A 1040 7.20 -34.77 16.87
C GLN A 1040 8.10 -34.50 15.65
N SER A 1041 9.33 -34.01 15.86
CA SER A 1041 10.29 -33.71 14.78
C SER A 1041 10.78 -34.96 14.02
N LYS A 1042 10.83 -36.13 14.67
CA LYS A 1042 11.13 -37.42 14.03
C LYS A 1042 9.92 -37.92 13.23
N ALA A 1043 8.71 -37.77 13.78
CA ALA A 1043 7.47 -38.09 13.07
C ALA A 1043 7.31 -37.25 11.79
N HIS A 1044 7.63 -35.94 11.83
CA HIS A 1044 7.69 -35.09 10.63
C HIS A 1044 8.67 -35.64 9.59
N LYS A 1045 9.94 -35.93 9.97
CA LYS A 1045 10.93 -36.50 9.04
C LYS A 1045 10.55 -37.88 8.51
N TYR A 1046 9.77 -38.67 9.24
CA TYR A 1046 9.31 -39.96 8.74
C TYR A 1046 8.31 -39.83 7.59
N THR A 1047 7.65 -38.68 7.42
CA THR A 1047 6.78 -38.43 6.24
C THR A 1047 7.58 -38.40 4.93
N GLU A 1048 8.81 -37.87 4.93
CA GLU A 1048 9.74 -37.92 3.79
C GLU A 1048 10.09 -39.38 3.39
N VAL A 1049 10.11 -40.30 4.37
CA VAL A 1049 10.33 -41.74 4.12
C VAL A 1049 9.09 -42.42 3.54
N ILE A 1050 7.88 -41.92 3.84
CA ILE A 1050 6.61 -42.45 3.33
C ILE A 1050 6.34 -41.97 1.90
N PHE A 1051 6.56 -40.68 1.61
CA PHE A 1051 6.17 -40.06 0.33
C PHE A 1051 7.34 -39.81 -0.63
N GLY A 1052 8.57 -39.80 -0.13
CA GLY A 1052 9.78 -39.45 -0.88
C GLY A 1052 10.38 -38.12 -0.42
N ASP A 1053 11.70 -38.02 -0.56
CA ASP A 1053 12.46 -36.81 -0.27
C ASP A 1053 11.95 -35.63 -1.13
N GLY A 1054 11.78 -34.47 -0.49
CA GLY A 1054 11.24 -33.27 -1.13
C GLY A 1054 9.73 -33.30 -1.47
N GLN A 1055 8.97 -34.32 -1.05
CA GLN A 1055 7.51 -34.41 -1.28
C GLN A 1055 6.66 -33.90 -0.10
N THR A 1056 7.28 -33.44 0.98
CA THR A 1056 6.58 -32.99 2.20
C THR A 1056 7.07 -31.64 2.65
N PHE A 1057 6.13 -30.74 2.94
CA PHE A 1057 6.40 -29.35 3.32
C PHE A 1057 5.67 -29.03 4.62
N LYS A 1058 6.24 -28.20 5.48
CA LYS A 1058 5.51 -27.74 6.66
C LYS A 1058 4.52 -26.64 6.25
N ALA A 1059 3.30 -26.65 6.77
CA ALA A 1059 2.36 -25.57 6.47
C ALA A 1059 2.92 -24.23 7.00
N GLY A 1060 2.99 -23.23 6.12
CA GLY A 1060 3.41 -21.87 6.47
C GLY A 1060 2.34 -21.13 7.26
N THR A 1061 2.75 -20.11 8.01
CA THR A 1061 1.84 -19.14 8.64
C THR A 1061 2.34 -17.72 8.41
N ILE A 1062 1.43 -16.78 8.16
CA ILE A 1062 1.76 -15.35 8.02
C ILE A 1062 1.56 -14.68 9.38
N GLU A 1063 2.60 -14.04 9.91
CA GLU A 1063 2.54 -13.29 11.17
C GLU A 1063 2.40 -11.79 10.87
N THR A 1064 1.29 -11.21 11.32
CA THR A 1064 0.94 -9.80 11.09
C THR A 1064 1.05 -8.96 12.36
N VAL A 1065 1.12 -7.64 12.20
CA VAL A 1065 1.11 -6.69 13.32
C VAL A 1065 -0.26 -6.74 14.03
N ALA A 1066 -0.28 -7.35 15.21
CA ALA A 1066 -1.45 -7.43 16.08
C ALA A 1066 -1.68 -6.12 16.88
N ASP A 1067 -2.92 -5.89 17.33
CA ASP A 1067 -3.39 -4.69 18.03
C ASP A 1067 -2.43 -4.14 19.10
N LYS A 1068 -1.88 -5.02 19.95
CA LYS A 1068 -0.98 -4.63 21.04
C LYS A 1068 0.35 -4.06 20.53
N THR A 1069 0.87 -4.62 19.44
CA THR A 1069 2.13 -4.19 18.82
C THR A 1069 1.92 -2.88 18.06
N ALA A 1070 0.84 -2.79 17.27
CA ALA A 1070 0.42 -1.56 16.60
C ALA A 1070 0.22 -0.40 17.59
N TYR A 1071 -0.52 -0.63 18.68
CA TYR A 1071 -0.72 0.38 19.74
C TYR A 1071 0.62 0.84 20.35
N GLY A 1072 1.56 -0.09 20.53
CA GLY A 1072 2.92 0.21 20.98
C GLY A 1072 3.66 1.15 20.02
N TYR A 1073 3.63 0.88 18.72
CA TYR A 1073 4.25 1.75 17.70
C TYR A 1073 3.60 3.14 17.64
N VAL A 1074 2.27 3.21 17.54
CA VAL A 1074 1.51 4.48 17.47
C VAL A 1074 1.77 5.34 18.70
N LYS A 1075 1.69 4.74 19.89
CA LYS A 1075 1.92 5.46 21.15
C LYS A 1075 3.36 5.98 21.24
N LYS A 1076 4.35 5.13 20.99
CA LYS A 1076 5.78 5.50 21.03
C LYS A 1076 6.09 6.64 20.05
N TYR A 1077 5.58 6.57 18.82
CA TYR A 1077 5.75 7.58 17.79
C TYR A 1077 5.31 8.98 18.26
N PHE A 1078 4.12 9.09 18.87
CA PHE A 1078 3.61 10.36 19.38
C PHE A 1078 4.34 10.83 20.66
N GLU A 1079 4.70 9.90 21.56
CA GLU A 1079 5.45 10.20 22.78
C GLU A 1079 6.85 10.76 22.48
N GLU A 1080 7.61 10.16 21.54
CA GLU A 1080 8.95 10.62 21.14
C GLU A 1080 8.94 12.02 20.50
N LYS A 1081 7.80 12.42 19.92
CA LYS A 1081 7.59 13.75 19.31
C LYS A 1081 6.96 14.76 20.27
N GLY A 1082 6.62 14.37 21.49
CA GLY A 1082 5.92 15.23 22.46
C GLY A 1082 4.50 15.63 22.04
N ILE A 1083 3.89 14.90 21.09
CA ILE A 1083 2.55 15.17 20.58
C ILE A 1083 1.54 14.38 21.41
N ARG A 1084 0.56 15.05 22.01
CA ARG A 1084 -0.56 14.38 22.68
C ARG A 1084 -1.71 14.20 21.68
N LYS A 1085 -2.20 12.97 21.54
CA LYS A 1085 -3.44 12.63 20.82
C LYS A 1085 -4.46 12.02 21.80
N ARG A 1086 -5.74 12.05 21.42
CA ARG A 1086 -6.83 11.38 22.15
C ARG A 1086 -6.70 9.86 22.05
N SER A 1087 -7.13 9.12 23.07
CA SER A 1087 -7.18 7.66 23.05
C SER A 1087 -8.01 7.10 21.89
N SER A 1088 -9.12 7.77 21.52
CA SER A 1088 -9.94 7.47 20.34
C SER A 1088 -9.15 7.54 19.03
N GLU A 1089 -8.29 8.54 18.88
CA GLU A 1089 -7.43 8.71 17.69
C GLU A 1089 -6.29 7.69 17.67
N ILE A 1090 -5.64 7.45 18.81
CA ILE A 1090 -4.62 6.39 18.92
C ILE A 1090 -5.23 5.05 18.52
N ASN A 1091 -6.48 4.76 18.92
CA ASN A 1091 -7.18 3.54 18.52
C ASN A 1091 -7.52 3.51 17.02
N ARG A 1092 -7.94 4.63 16.40
CA ARG A 1092 -8.15 4.72 14.94
C ARG A 1092 -6.86 4.37 14.19
N ILE A 1093 -5.76 5.04 14.53
CA ILE A 1093 -4.47 4.86 13.87
C ILE A 1093 -3.92 3.45 14.13
N THR A 1094 -4.14 2.90 15.33
CA THR A 1094 -3.81 1.50 15.66
C THR A 1094 -4.50 0.54 14.70
N LYS A 1095 -5.81 0.68 14.43
CA LYS A 1095 -6.53 -0.16 13.46
C LYS A 1095 -5.97 -0.04 12.03
N GLY A 1096 -5.51 1.14 11.62
CA GLY A 1096 -4.85 1.33 10.31
C GLY A 1096 -3.49 0.62 10.21
N CYS A 1097 -2.85 0.34 11.35
CA CYS A 1097 -1.56 -0.32 11.44
C CYS A 1097 -1.64 -1.84 11.69
N THR A 1098 -2.83 -2.44 11.76
CA THR A 1098 -3.00 -3.89 12.03
C THR A 1098 -3.22 -4.72 10.77
N GLY A 1099 -2.79 -5.99 10.85
CA GLY A 1099 -2.84 -6.91 9.72
C GLY A 1099 -1.72 -6.73 8.69
N ILE A 1100 -0.81 -5.76 8.88
CA ILE A 1100 0.40 -5.60 8.05
C ILE A 1100 1.34 -6.78 8.31
N HIS A 1101 1.91 -7.37 7.26
CA HIS A 1101 2.90 -8.44 7.34
C HIS A 1101 4.11 -7.98 8.14
N SER A 1102 4.55 -8.83 9.07
CA SER A 1102 5.73 -8.59 9.92
C SER A 1102 6.74 -9.74 9.87
N THR A 1103 6.30 -10.99 9.76
CA THR A 1103 7.18 -12.15 9.54
C THR A 1103 6.39 -13.38 9.09
N THR A 1104 7.07 -14.51 8.91
CA THR A 1104 6.47 -15.81 8.59
C THR A 1104 6.84 -16.85 9.64
N GLY A 1105 5.91 -17.74 9.96
CA GLY A 1105 6.04 -18.77 10.98
C GLY A 1105 5.90 -20.19 10.42
N GLN A 1106 5.51 -21.12 11.28
CA GLN A 1106 5.27 -22.53 10.95
C GLN A 1106 3.97 -22.97 11.64
N HIS A 1107 3.14 -23.78 10.96
CA HIS A 1107 2.00 -24.44 11.62
C HIS A 1107 2.51 -25.37 12.74
N PRO A 1108 1.84 -25.47 13.90
CA PRO A 1108 2.34 -26.25 15.03
C PRO A 1108 2.66 -27.72 14.72
N GLY A 1109 1.91 -28.36 13.81
CA GLY A 1109 2.18 -29.75 13.38
C GLY A 1109 1.75 -30.12 11.97
N GLY A 1110 1.29 -29.15 11.17
CA GLY A 1110 0.71 -29.42 9.84
C GLY A 1110 1.79 -29.69 8.80
N ILE A 1111 1.77 -30.89 8.22
CA ILE A 1111 2.62 -31.29 7.10
C ILE A 1111 1.75 -31.44 5.85
N ILE A 1112 2.07 -30.67 4.81
CA ILE A 1112 1.46 -30.72 3.49
C ILE A 1112 2.17 -31.81 2.67
N VAL A 1113 1.39 -32.68 2.04
CA VAL A 1113 1.88 -33.78 1.21
C VAL A 1113 1.68 -33.44 -0.27
N LEU A 1114 2.77 -33.41 -1.02
CA LEU A 1114 2.76 -33.33 -2.48
C LEU A 1114 2.69 -34.76 -3.08
N PRO A 1115 1.77 -35.05 -4.01
CA PRO A 1115 1.75 -36.32 -4.72
C PRO A 1115 2.97 -36.49 -5.64
N LEU A 1116 3.49 -37.72 -5.71
CA LEU A 1116 4.64 -38.07 -6.54
C LEU A 1116 4.43 -37.70 -8.02
N GLY A 1117 5.29 -36.83 -8.53
CA GLY A 1117 5.30 -36.38 -9.93
C GLY A 1117 4.65 -35.00 -10.15
N GLU A 1118 3.98 -34.44 -9.15
CA GLU A 1118 3.52 -33.05 -9.16
C GLU A 1118 4.67 -32.07 -8.85
N ASP A 1119 4.46 -30.79 -9.15
CA ASP A 1119 5.36 -29.68 -8.82
C ASP A 1119 4.67 -28.75 -7.82
N ILE A 1120 5.30 -28.51 -6.66
CA ILE A 1120 4.73 -27.68 -5.58
C ILE A 1120 4.44 -26.25 -6.06
N ASP A 1121 5.28 -25.71 -6.95
CA ASP A 1121 5.13 -24.38 -7.52
C ASP A 1121 3.90 -24.26 -8.46
N THR A 1122 3.14 -25.34 -8.69
CA THR A 1122 1.81 -25.27 -9.33
C THR A 1122 0.67 -24.97 -8.34
N PHE A 1123 0.90 -25.17 -7.04
CA PHE A 1123 -0.07 -24.90 -5.98
C PHE A 1123 0.30 -23.67 -5.15
N THR A 1124 1.55 -23.60 -4.69
CA THR A 1124 2.04 -22.52 -3.84
C THR A 1124 3.57 -22.43 -3.96
N PRO A 1125 4.17 -21.23 -3.88
CA PRO A 1125 5.60 -21.14 -3.68
C PRO A 1125 6.01 -21.77 -2.34
N ILE A 1126 7.32 -21.96 -2.14
CA ILE A 1126 7.91 -22.46 -0.91
C ILE A 1126 8.97 -21.49 -0.37
N GLN A 1127 9.17 -21.48 0.95
CA GLN A 1127 10.12 -20.58 1.59
C GLN A 1127 10.74 -21.24 2.83
N ARG A 1128 11.68 -20.54 3.48
CA ARG A 1128 12.10 -20.89 4.85
C ARG A 1128 11.31 -20.06 5.86
N PRO A 1129 10.91 -20.63 7.01
CA PRO A 1129 10.14 -19.91 8.02
C PRO A 1129 10.99 -18.80 8.68
N ALA A 1130 10.39 -17.62 8.83
CA ALA A 1130 11.03 -16.39 9.32
C ALA A 1130 12.32 -16.02 8.57
N ASN A 1131 12.46 -16.47 7.31
CA ASN A 1131 13.68 -16.35 6.50
C ASN A 1131 14.97 -16.85 7.19
N LYS A 1132 14.85 -17.84 8.09
CA LYS A 1132 15.99 -18.43 8.81
C LYS A 1132 16.62 -19.55 7.98
N ASP A 1133 17.94 -19.68 8.09
CA ASP A 1133 18.68 -20.78 7.45
C ASP A 1133 18.53 -22.05 8.30
N VAL A 1134 17.37 -22.71 8.14
CA VAL A 1134 16.98 -23.97 8.79
C VAL A 1134 16.49 -24.94 7.73
N ASP A 1135 16.72 -26.24 7.93
CA ASP A 1135 16.38 -27.28 6.95
C ASP A 1135 14.88 -27.35 6.61
N ILE A 1136 14.01 -26.88 7.51
CA ILE A 1136 12.56 -26.84 7.34
C ILE A 1136 12.18 -25.90 6.19
N ILE A 1137 11.48 -26.46 5.20
CA ILE A 1137 10.79 -25.70 4.15
C ILE A 1137 9.30 -25.58 4.52
N THR A 1138 8.75 -24.39 4.35
CA THR A 1138 7.32 -24.11 4.52
C THR A 1138 6.66 -23.72 3.20
N THR A 1139 5.35 -23.98 3.07
CA THR A 1139 4.54 -23.33 2.03
C THR A 1139 4.56 -21.81 2.18
N HIS A 1140 4.45 -21.07 1.08
CA HIS A 1140 4.43 -19.61 1.05
C HIS A 1140 3.02 -19.05 1.31
N PHE A 1141 2.00 -19.80 0.89
CA PHE A 1141 0.63 -19.62 1.35
C PHE A 1141 0.38 -20.38 2.66
N ASP A 1142 -0.58 -19.90 3.44
CA ASP A 1142 -1.15 -20.68 4.53
C ASP A 1142 -1.95 -21.88 4.00
N TYR A 1143 -2.25 -22.84 4.89
CA TYR A 1143 -3.00 -24.03 4.49
C TYR A 1143 -4.43 -23.72 4.05
N HIS A 1144 -5.09 -22.72 4.67
CA HIS A 1144 -6.46 -22.32 4.32
C HIS A 1144 -6.62 -21.83 2.88
N SER A 1145 -5.52 -21.43 2.24
CA SER A 1145 -5.48 -21.03 0.83
C SER A 1145 -5.35 -22.21 -0.16
N ILE A 1146 -5.02 -23.42 0.30
CA ILE A 1146 -4.67 -24.59 -0.52
C ILE A 1146 -5.28 -25.91 -0.02
N ASP A 1147 -6.23 -25.87 0.92
CA ASP A 1147 -6.82 -27.05 1.57
C ASP A 1147 -7.70 -27.88 0.63
N HIS A 1148 -8.32 -27.24 -0.37
CA HIS A 1148 -9.00 -27.91 -1.48
C HIS A 1148 -8.04 -28.62 -2.45
N ASN A 1149 -6.74 -28.27 -2.45
CA ASN A 1149 -5.75 -28.84 -3.35
C ASN A 1149 -4.97 -30.02 -2.76
N LEU A 1150 -4.31 -29.81 -1.62
CA LEU A 1150 -3.27 -30.68 -1.08
C LEU A 1150 -3.64 -31.18 0.31
N LEU A 1151 -3.31 -32.45 0.59
CA LEU A 1151 -3.58 -33.05 1.90
C LEU A 1151 -2.64 -32.50 2.98
N LYS A 1152 -3.20 -32.13 4.13
CA LYS A 1152 -2.48 -31.88 5.39
C LYS A 1152 -2.58 -33.07 6.34
N LEU A 1153 -1.47 -33.40 7.00
CA LEU A 1153 -1.39 -34.28 8.16
C LEU A 1153 -1.06 -33.45 9.40
N ASP A 1154 -1.92 -33.43 10.43
CA ASP A 1154 -1.63 -32.73 11.69
C ASP A 1154 -0.92 -33.64 12.70
N ILE A 1155 0.40 -33.66 12.58
CA ILE A 1155 1.35 -34.36 13.45
C ILE A 1155 1.71 -33.40 14.60
N LEU A 1156 0.90 -33.40 15.65
CA LEU A 1156 0.97 -32.45 16.76
C LEU A 1156 1.88 -32.95 17.89
N GLY A 1157 2.58 -32.02 18.55
CA GLY A 1157 3.28 -32.27 19.81
C GLY A 1157 2.35 -32.03 20.99
N HIS A 1158 2.35 -32.94 21.97
CA HIS A 1158 1.59 -32.84 23.22
C HIS A 1158 2.44 -33.33 24.40
N ASP A 1159 2.04 -32.96 25.63
CA ASP A 1159 2.75 -33.30 26.87
C ASP A 1159 2.21 -34.57 27.55
N ASP A 1160 1.02 -35.04 27.17
CA ASP A 1160 0.43 -36.30 27.68
C ASP A 1160 1.17 -37.58 27.22
N PRO A 1161 1.67 -37.68 25.95
CA PRO A 1161 2.43 -38.84 25.45
C PRO A 1161 3.94 -38.75 25.71
#